data_AF-A0A2S6WCX9-F1
#
_entry.id   AF-A0A2S6WCX9-F1
#
_cell.length_a   1.000
_cell.length_b   1.000
_cell.length_c   1.000
_cell.angle_alpha   90.00
_cell.angle_beta   90.00
_cell.angle_gamma   90.00
#
_symmetry.space_group_name_H-M   'P 1'
#
loop_
_entity.id
_entity.type
_entity.pdbx_description
1 polymer ?
#
loop_
_entity_poly.entity_id
_entity_poly.type
_entity_poly.pdbx_seq_one_letter_code
_entity_poly.pdbx_strand_id
1 'polypeptide(L)'
;MIDSWASLMVLMGKFHASDDPAVAVGEAVDEFASKVRRFDPIRLIEVARLAFLPLVPAGMIPVTADSSAAPLELLALTALVPPQEAADVTASPQGPVAEQEMSHFVSTAREEIDKLLHLAQLRSFAAADPTDKLALVSLLVQGGEVWMRNSSYPEMVETTNRALLDGDPEVRAALVAELGFDASDALAVLDACHELQVVSMNHRIDAMRDSVSEAMASTETGRADDGVMDLARSSLMTMFEPEAVEATVAIEDVVRHTGIAEDKVKAVIERFRLDLAGATPAEVVDAFTAGQNPLRTQPLIVTTDERLMLPHPGLHVFAVRENLEEHLKTSAAWNKYAKHRGDLLEVRTRDALGRVLPGARYRDGFEYYVPANATETANADPAKYTKRVEGDHLVLIDDVAIVVEDKAVAFSALSRGGKKTRIRNDLTGIVTKAAEQAGRIRDGIEQDGGLRIEDEGWVDLSHIREIHTIAVSLDDISPVLTATAELVRAELLSADNIPWTVSLHDLELITELVDRPSEFLLYLRRRRNPNVTLMFSAPDELDLFLHFFEAGLWVEPDPAQVRTAFPFIPEPSPAELRRYRSQKPAIVTSRTDALDQWFHTKHEAGPEAASALKPHMAATPTASLVDELQERNVTGWLSIGATLLSGAHTTQHKFARYGAELLNNPSPNGQGRSITIPITASADPAEGWLFVWATRPAGEEPAAAQQRVMDYVRAKKHQLNLPRGVVFLYDEPTGDLRDILYDGHIGPLDASGTATVRTLRPASDLQRTLHPNAKHPARNTGKTKSKQKRPKRKR
;
A
#
# COMPACT_ATOMS: atom_id res chain seq x y z
N MET A 1 6.90 -12.35 23.48
CA MET A 1 7.34 -12.52 22.08
C MET A 1 8.78 -12.10 22.01
N ILE A 2 9.64 -12.96 21.45
CA ILE A 2 11.08 -12.70 21.33
C ILE A 2 11.23 -11.57 20.33
N ASP A 3 11.95 -10.51 20.73
CA ASP A 3 12.24 -9.36 19.89
C ASP A 3 13.00 -9.87 18.65
N SER A 4 12.30 -9.93 17.51
CA SER A 4 12.84 -10.41 16.24
C SER A 4 14.08 -9.63 15.85
N TRP A 5 14.13 -8.34 16.24
CA TRP A 5 15.27 -7.46 16.06
C TRP A 5 16.47 -7.81 16.95
N ALA A 6 16.27 -8.05 18.26
CA ALA A 6 17.37 -8.52 19.11
C ALA A 6 17.93 -9.86 18.60
N SER A 7 17.07 -10.72 18.04
CA SER A 7 17.49 -11.98 17.42
C SER A 7 18.21 -11.77 16.09
N LEU A 8 17.77 -10.82 15.26
CA LEU A 8 18.43 -10.42 14.00
C LEU A 8 19.79 -9.78 14.28
N MET A 9 19.89 -8.87 15.25
CA MET A 9 21.13 -8.23 15.67
C MET A 9 22.10 -9.23 16.31
N VAL A 10 21.62 -10.20 17.09
CA VAL A 10 22.43 -11.32 17.60
C VAL A 10 22.88 -12.25 16.47
N LEU A 11 22.05 -12.47 15.44
CA LEU A 11 22.41 -13.25 14.26
C LEU A 11 23.46 -12.51 13.41
N MET A 12 23.29 -11.21 13.18
CA MET A 12 24.22 -10.34 12.46
C MET A 12 25.55 -10.17 13.19
N GLY A 13 25.52 -10.05 14.52
CA GLY A 13 26.71 -10.06 15.37
C GLY A 13 27.53 -11.36 15.29
N LYS A 14 26.93 -12.48 14.86
CA LYS A 14 27.66 -13.74 14.59
C LYS A 14 28.32 -13.78 13.22
N PHE A 15 27.87 -12.98 12.25
CA PHE A 15 28.54 -12.80 10.96
C PHE A 15 29.76 -11.87 11.04
N HIS A 16 29.90 -11.13 12.16
CA HIS A 16 30.95 -10.14 12.45
C HIS A 16 32.36 -10.70 12.71
N ALA A 17 32.59 -12.00 12.47
CA ALA A 17 33.85 -12.67 12.82
C ALA A 17 34.90 -12.71 11.68
N SER A 18 34.62 -12.12 10.52
CA SER A 18 35.57 -12.02 9.41
C SER A 18 35.52 -10.61 8.80
N ASP A 19 36.59 -9.84 9.04
CA ASP A 19 36.93 -8.52 8.49
C ASP A 19 36.08 -7.30 8.93
N ASP A 20 36.74 -6.14 9.09
CA ASP A 20 36.09 -4.85 9.39
C ASP A 20 35.30 -4.37 8.15
N PRO A 21 33.96 -4.31 8.21
CA PRO A 21 33.13 -3.95 7.07
C PRO A 21 33.45 -2.58 6.49
N ALA A 22 33.98 -1.64 7.28
CA ALA A 22 34.33 -0.31 6.80
C ALA A 22 35.56 -0.33 5.88
N VAL A 23 36.58 -1.13 6.24
CA VAL A 23 37.80 -1.30 5.42
C VAL A 23 37.48 -2.06 4.15
N ALA A 24 36.68 -3.13 4.25
CA ALA A 24 36.29 -3.95 3.12
C ALA A 24 35.49 -3.17 2.05
N VAL A 25 34.61 -2.24 2.46
CA VAL A 25 33.86 -1.38 1.52
C VAL A 25 34.79 -0.41 0.79
N GLY A 26 35.73 0.23 1.50
CA GLY A 26 36.68 1.18 0.88
C GLY A 26 37.56 0.52 -0.19
N GLU A 27 38.17 -0.63 0.14
CA GLU A 27 39.00 -1.39 -0.81
C GLU A 27 38.20 -1.87 -2.03
N ALA A 28 36.97 -2.34 -1.81
CA ALA A 28 36.09 -2.78 -2.90
C ALA A 28 35.67 -1.62 -3.83
N VAL A 29 35.47 -0.41 -3.30
CA VAL A 29 35.16 0.77 -4.10
C VAL A 29 36.33 1.18 -4.98
N ASP A 30 37.54 1.24 -4.42
CA ASP A 30 38.74 1.62 -5.17
C ASP A 30 39.04 0.60 -6.28
N GLU A 31 38.91 -0.69 -5.98
CA GLU A 31 39.06 -1.75 -6.97
C GLU A 31 38.03 -1.61 -8.10
N PHE A 32 36.75 -1.46 -7.76
CA PHE A 32 35.67 -1.32 -8.74
C PHE A 32 35.85 -0.06 -9.61
N ALA A 33 36.13 1.09 -9.00
CA ALA A 33 36.37 2.34 -9.72
C ALA A 33 37.57 2.24 -10.68
N SER A 34 38.62 1.52 -10.31
CA SER A 34 39.78 1.30 -11.19
C SER A 34 39.42 0.48 -12.44
N LYS A 35 38.54 -0.52 -12.31
CA LYS A 35 38.05 -1.33 -13.44
C LYS A 35 37.15 -0.51 -14.36
N VAL A 36 36.26 0.30 -13.80
CA VAL A 36 35.31 1.13 -14.56
C VAL A 36 36.02 2.15 -15.47
N ARG A 37 37.15 2.73 -15.01
CA ARG A 37 37.96 3.71 -15.79
C ARG A 37 38.56 3.16 -17.09
N ARG A 38 38.55 1.85 -17.30
CA ARG A 38 39.02 1.18 -18.51
C ARG A 38 38.19 1.54 -19.75
N PHE A 39 36.91 1.91 -19.54
CA PHE A 39 35.91 2.05 -20.59
C PHE A 39 35.47 3.50 -20.77
N ASP A 40 34.97 3.82 -21.97
CA ASP A 40 34.23 5.06 -22.17
C ASP A 40 32.95 5.05 -21.30
N PRO A 41 32.70 6.08 -20.49
CA PRO A 41 31.56 6.08 -19.56
C PRO A 41 30.20 5.94 -20.26
N ILE A 42 30.00 6.60 -21.41
CA ILE A 42 28.71 6.57 -22.11
C ILE A 42 28.45 5.19 -22.68
N ARG A 43 29.45 4.61 -23.34
CA ARG A 43 29.36 3.24 -23.86
C ARG A 43 29.12 2.25 -22.72
N LEU A 44 29.87 2.35 -21.63
CA LEU A 44 29.74 1.46 -20.48
C LEU A 44 28.34 1.50 -19.86
N ILE A 45 27.78 2.71 -19.68
CA ILE A 45 26.42 2.87 -19.15
C ILE A 45 25.40 2.24 -20.10
N GLU A 46 25.57 2.37 -21.42
CA GLU A 46 24.65 1.76 -22.38
C GLU A 46 24.72 0.23 -22.37
N VAL A 47 25.93 -0.35 -22.32
CA VAL A 47 26.09 -1.81 -22.16
C VAL A 47 25.45 -2.27 -20.84
N ALA A 48 25.62 -1.52 -19.75
CA ALA A 48 24.99 -1.80 -18.47
C ALA A 48 23.45 -1.69 -18.55
N ARG A 49 22.90 -0.72 -19.29
CA ARG A 49 21.44 -0.61 -19.52
C ARG A 49 20.89 -1.86 -20.21
N LEU A 50 21.54 -2.30 -21.28
CA LEU A 50 21.13 -3.50 -22.04
C LEU A 50 21.24 -4.79 -21.22
N ALA A 51 22.18 -4.85 -20.27
CA ALA A 51 22.42 -6.03 -19.44
C ALA A 51 21.60 -6.06 -18.13
N PHE A 52 21.40 -4.90 -17.50
CA PHE A 52 20.78 -4.83 -16.17
C PHE A 52 19.28 -4.58 -16.25
N LEU A 53 18.81 -3.90 -17.29
CA LEU A 53 17.40 -3.66 -17.51
C LEU A 53 16.83 -4.71 -18.46
N PRO A 54 15.59 -5.15 -18.24
CA PRO A 54 14.94 -6.14 -19.09
C PRO A 54 14.72 -5.59 -20.51
N LEU A 55 15.18 -6.35 -21.51
CA LEU A 55 14.82 -6.13 -22.91
C LEU A 55 13.44 -6.74 -23.17
N VAL A 56 12.46 -5.89 -23.43
CA VAL A 56 11.08 -6.34 -23.65
C VAL A 56 10.58 -5.81 -24.98
N PRO A 57 9.86 -6.64 -25.77
CA PRO A 57 9.22 -6.17 -27.01
C PRO A 57 8.34 -4.95 -26.75
N ALA A 58 8.21 -4.07 -27.74
CA ALA A 58 7.29 -2.94 -27.68
C ALA A 58 5.86 -3.43 -27.35
N GLY A 59 5.21 -2.81 -26.36
CA GLY A 59 3.88 -3.19 -25.86
C GLY A 59 3.86 -4.40 -24.93
N MET A 60 5.02 -4.87 -24.45
CA MET A 60 5.13 -5.88 -23.41
C MET A 60 5.91 -5.28 -22.24
N ILE A 61 5.52 -5.62 -21.01
CA ILE A 61 6.14 -5.06 -19.81
C ILE A 61 6.84 -6.16 -19.02
N PRO A 62 8.10 -5.94 -18.62
CA PRO A 62 8.82 -6.91 -17.83
C PRO A 62 8.25 -6.99 -16.43
N VAL A 63 7.67 -8.13 -16.11
CA VAL A 63 7.37 -8.53 -14.73
C VAL A 63 8.60 -9.27 -14.23
N THR A 64 9.65 -8.54 -13.86
CA THR A 64 10.85 -9.15 -13.25
C THR A 64 11.24 -8.42 -11.96
N ALA A 65 11.16 -9.14 -10.84
CA ALA A 65 11.66 -8.72 -9.54
C ALA A 65 13.17 -8.40 -9.53
N ASP A 66 13.90 -8.86 -10.54
CA ASP A 66 15.36 -8.72 -10.68
C ASP A 66 15.79 -7.46 -11.45
N SER A 67 14.91 -6.51 -11.76
CA SER A 67 15.26 -5.28 -12.50
C SER A 67 15.55 -4.09 -11.58
N SER A 68 16.39 -4.27 -10.55
CA SER A 68 16.82 -3.16 -9.71
C SER A 68 17.61 -2.14 -10.53
N ALA A 69 17.22 -0.85 -10.48
CA ALA A 69 17.97 0.23 -11.13
C ALA A 69 19.23 0.62 -10.35
N ALA A 70 19.35 0.20 -9.08
CA ALA A 70 20.45 0.60 -8.20
C ALA A 70 21.84 0.21 -8.73
N PRO A 71 22.06 -1.00 -9.28
CA PRO A 71 23.34 -1.36 -9.89
C PRO A 71 23.71 -0.47 -11.09
N LEU A 72 22.73 -0.13 -11.94
CA LEU A 72 22.96 0.74 -13.09
C LEU A 72 23.33 2.16 -12.66
N GLU A 73 22.60 2.71 -11.69
CA GLU A 73 22.85 4.05 -11.17
C GLU A 73 24.22 4.15 -10.50
N LEU A 74 24.57 3.18 -9.65
CA LEU A 74 25.87 3.18 -8.99
C LEU A 74 27.03 3.05 -10.00
N LEU A 75 26.87 2.21 -11.02
CA LEU A 75 27.83 2.08 -12.11
C LEU A 75 27.96 3.40 -12.89
N ALA A 76 26.84 4.03 -13.27
CA ALA A 76 26.84 5.29 -14.00
C ALA A 76 27.53 6.40 -13.19
N LEU A 77 27.14 6.55 -11.93
CA LEU A 77 27.73 7.50 -11.01
C LEU A 77 29.24 7.29 -10.85
N THR A 78 29.69 6.05 -10.70
CA THR A 78 31.13 5.72 -10.57
C THR A 78 31.89 6.00 -11.87
N ALA A 79 31.27 5.72 -13.03
CA ALA A 79 31.88 5.91 -14.34
C ALA A 79 32.03 7.38 -14.75
N LEU A 80 31.13 8.24 -14.26
CA LEU A 80 31.08 9.67 -14.61
C LEU A 80 31.95 10.56 -13.72
N VAL A 81 32.53 10.02 -12.64
CA VAL A 81 33.47 10.78 -11.80
C VAL A 81 34.75 11.08 -12.61
N PRO A 82 35.15 12.37 -12.75
CA PRO A 82 36.34 12.74 -13.48
C PRO A 82 37.63 12.12 -12.88
N PRO A 83 38.64 11.79 -13.69
CA PRO A 83 39.95 11.37 -13.19
C PRO A 83 40.59 12.50 -12.36
N GLN A 84 41.14 12.19 -11.18
CA GLN A 84 41.91 13.17 -10.42
C GLN A 84 43.31 13.35 -11.05
N GLU A 85 43.63 14.58 -11.47
CA GLU A 85 44.92 14.95 -12.11
C GLU A 85 46.17 14.62 -11.27
N ALA A 86 46.03 14.39 -9.95
CA ALA A 86 47.16 14.25 -9.04
C ALA A 86 47.64 12.80 -8.79
N ALA A 87 46.91 11.76 -9.23
CA ALA A 87 47.25 10.37 -8.91
C ALA A 87 47.80 9.54 -10.10
N ASP A 88 47.70 10.04 -11.33
CA ASP A 88 47.87 9.21 -12.55
C ASP A 88 49.14 9.48 -13.37
N VAL A 89 50.22 9.93 -12.73
CA VAL A 89 51.53 10.08 -13.42
C VAL A 89 52.23 8.70 -13.63
N THR A 90 51.65 7.59 -13.15
CA THR A 90 52.26 6.25 -13.25
C THR A 90 51.44 5.22 -14.03
N ALA A 91 50.27 5.55 -14.58
CA ALA A 91 49.51 4.61 -15.40
C ALA A 91 50.16 4.46 -16.79
N SER A 92 50.62 3.24 -17.09
CA SER A 92 51.06 2.89 -18.46
C SER A 92 49.90 3.10 -19.44
N PRO A 93 50.16 3.51 -20.70
CA PRO A 93 49.10 3.65 -21.69
C PRO A 93 48.36 2.31 -21.83
N GLN A 94 47.08 2.29 -21.46
CA GLN A 94 46.24 1.10 -21.59
C GLN A 94 46.07 0.80 -23.09
N GLY A 95 46.20 -0.47 -23.48
CA GLY A 95 45.99 -0.91 -24.87
C GLY A 95 44.56 -0.67 -25.36
N PRO A 96 44.28 -0.85 -26.66
CA PRO A 96 42.91 -0.75 -27.17
C PRO A 96 41.98 -1.71 -26.42
N VAL A 97 40.72 -1.31 -26.21
CA VAL A 97 39.66 -2.19 -25.67
C VAL A 97 39.44 -3.32 -26.66
N ALA A 98 39.55 -4.57 -26.19
CA ALA A 98 39.32 -5.74 -27.02
C ALA A 98 37.82 -5.90 -27.31
N GLU A 99 37.48 -6.56 -28.42
CA GLU A 99 36.08 -6.90 -28.72
C GLU A 99 35.44 -7.67 -27.56
N GLN A 100 34.24 -7.26 -27.13
CA GLN A 100 33.46 -7.87 -26.05
C GLN A 100 34.04 -7.71 -24.63
N GLU A 101 35.14 -6.98 -24.45
CA GLU A 101 35.76 -6.74 -23.13
C GLU A 101 34.79 -6.02 -22.18
N MET A 102 33.99 -5.08 -22.69
CA MET A 102 33.03 -4.28 -21.91
C MET A 102 31.81 -5.11 -21.50
N SER A 103 31.26 -5.88 -22.44
CA SER A 103 30.13 -6.80 -22.20
C SER A 103 30.51 -7.85 -21.15
N HIS A 104 31.72 -8.41 -21.25
CA HIS A 104 32.23 -9.34 -20.26
C HIS A 104 32.35 -8.67 -18.88
N PHE A 105 32.92 -7.48 -18.79
CA PHE A 105 33.01 -6.72 -17.54
C PHE A 105 31.62 -6.47 -16.92
N VAL A 106 30.67 -5.95 -17.70
CA VAL A 106 29.30 -5.67 -17.24
C VAL A 106 28.62 -6.95 -16.74
N SER A 107 28.83 -8.09 -17.40
CA SER A 107 28.23 -9.38 -17.00
C SER A 107 28.62 -9.81 -15.58
N THR A 108 29.82 -9.47 -15.12
CA THR A 108 30.31 -9.76 -13.76
C THR A 108 30.18 -8.59 -12.79
N ALA A 109 30.15 -7.35 -13.30
CA ALA A 109 30.06 -6.13 -12.51
C ALA A 109 28.78 -6.09 -11.65
N ARG A 110 27.68 -6.66 -12.13
CA ARG A 110 26.42 -6.72 -11.36
C ARG A 110 26.61 -7.40 -10.00
N GLU A 111 27.24 -8.58 -10.00
CA GLU A 111 27.50 -9.30 -8.75
C GLU A 111 28.47 -8.54 -7.83
N GLU A 112 29.46 -7.83 -8.38
CA GLU A 112 30.38 -6.99 -7.60
C GLU A 112 29.63 -5.82 -6.94
N ILE A 113 28.75 -5.15 -7.69
CA ILE A 113 27.92 -4.05 -7.19
C ILE A 113 26.94 -4.55 -6.12
N ASP A 114 26.24 -5.66 -6.35
CA ASP A 114 25.31 -6.23 -5.36
C ASP A 114 26.04 -6.59 -4.06
N LYS A 115 27.26 -7.15 -4.14
CA LYS A 115 28.11 -7.39 -2.97
C LYS A 115 28.44 -6.09 -2.24
N LEU A 116 28.83 -5.05 -2.97
CA LEU A 116 29.12 -3.74 -2.40
C LEU A 116 27.91 -3.15 -1.67
N LEU A 117 26.73 -3.15 -2.29
CA LEU A 117 25.48 -2.67 -1.70
C LEU A 117 25.12 -3.44 -0.42
N HIS A 118 25.24 -4.77 -0.44
CA HIS A 118 25.01 -5.61 0.73
C HIS A 118 26.03 -5.32 1.86
N LEU A 119 27.31 -5.17 1.53
CA LEU A 119 28.34 -4.82 2.52
C LEU A 119 28.08 -3.45 3.14
N ALA A 120 27.67 -2.46 2.35
CA ALA A 120 27.31 -1.14 2.85
C ALA A 120 26.06 -1.17 3.75
N GLN A 121 25.08 -2.02 3.42
CA GLN A 121 23.91 -2.25 4.26
C GLN A 121 24.29 -2.92 5.59
N LEU A 122 25.14 -3.96 5.56
CA LEU A 122 25.67 -4.63 6.76
C LEU A 122 26.48 -3.68 7.63
N ARG A 123 27.29 -2.80 7.03
CA ARG A 123 28.01 -1.71 7.72
C ARG A 123 27.02 -0.80 8.48
N SER A 124 25.92 -0.43 7.82
CA SER A 124 24.88 0.43 8.42
C SER A 124 24.15 -0.26 9.58
N PHE A 125 23.83 -1.55 9.43
CA PHE A 125 23.26 -2.36 10.52
C PHE A 125 24.23 -2.50 11.70
N ALA A 126 25.51 -2.75 11.44
CA ALA A 126 26.54 -2.90 12.46
C ALA A 126 26.79 -1.59 13.23
N ALA A 127 26.70 -0.45 12.55
CA ALA A 127 26.85 0.87 13.16
C ALA A 127 25.60 1.34 13.94
N ALA A 128 24.46 0.65 13.78
CA ALA A 128 23.21 1.02 14.43
C ALA A 128 23.23 0.70 15.93
N ASP A 129 23.02 1.73 16.77
CA ASP A 129 22.83 1.56 18.20
C ASP A 129 21.49 0.83 18.46
N PRO A 130 21.50 -0.40 19.03
CA PRO A 130 20.28 -1.17 19.29
C PRO A 130 19.39 -0.54 20.37
N THR A 131 19.90 0.44 21.14
CA THR A 131 19.13 1.17 22.15
C THR A 131 18.44 2.42 21.58
N ASP A 132 18.86 2.88 20.40
CA ASP A 132 18.25 4.01 19.72
C ASP A 132 16.94 3.57 19.04
N LYS A 133 15.82 4.08 19.56
CA LYS A 133 14.48 3.76 19.08
C LYS A 133 14.22 4.19 17.63
N LEU A 134 15.03 5.09 17.06
CA LEU A 134 14.94 5.52 15.66
C LEU A 134 15.86 4.76 14.71
N ALA A 135 16.76 3.90 15.22
CA ALA A 135 17.76 3.25 14.39
C ALA A 135 17.13 2.43 13.25
N LEU A 136 16.13 1.62 13.55
CA LEU A 136 15.47 0.80 12.53
C LEU A 136 14.64 1.62 11.54
N VAL A 137 13.93 2.65 12.01
CA VAL A 137 13.22 3.59 11.12
C VAL A 137 14.21 4.25 10.14
N SER A 138 15.38 4.67 10.62
CA SER A 138 16.42 5.25 9.78
C SER A 138 16.95 4.26 8.73
N LEU A 139 17.16 3.01 9.12
CA LEU A 139 17.63 1.96 8.21
C LEU A 139 16.58 1.62 7.14
N LEU A 140 15.30 1.60 7.50
CA LEU A 140 14.20 1.39 6.55
C LEU A 140 14.09 2.53 5.54
N VAL A 141 14.22 3.78 5.98
CA VAL A 141 14.25 4.95 5.09
C VAL A 141 15.40 4.84 4.09
N GLN A 142 16.63 4.66 4.59
CA GLN A 142 17.81 4.57 3.71
C GLN A 142 17.75 3.36 2.77
N GLY A 143 17.29 2.22 3.29
CA GLY A 143 17.07 1.02 2.49
C GLY A 143 16.06 1.25 1.37
N GLY A 144 14.95 1.92 1.64
CA GLY A 144 13.98 2.33 0.63
C GLY A 144 14.59 3.19 -0.47
N GLU A 145 15.42 4.17 -0.11
CA GLU A 145 16.09 5.06 -1.08
C GLU A 145 17.17 4.38 -1.92
N VAL A 146 17.70 3.23 -1.50
CA VAL A 146 18.69 2.47 -2.28
C VAL A 146 18.03 1.40 -3.13
N TRP A 147 17.17 0.58 -2.51
CA TRP A 147 16.66 -0.65 -3.11
C TRP A 147 15.33 -0.47 -3.83
N MET A 148 14.56 0.55 -3.48
CA MET A 148 13.26 0.82 -4.08
C MET A 148 13.38 1.97 -5.08
N ARG A 149 12.89 1.74 -6.30
CA ARG A 149 12.80 2.74 -7.36
C ARG A 149 11.36 2.78 -7.82
N ASN A 150 10.82 3.98 -7.95
CA ASN A 150 9.43 4.24 -8.31
C ASN A 150 8.44 3.57 -7.36
N SER A 151 8.27 4.16 -6.18
CA SER A 151 7.29 3.71 -5.19
C SER A 151 5.84 3.81 -5.68
N SER A 152 5.59 4.46 -6.82
CA SER A 152 4.30 4.50 -7.50
C SER A 152 4.49 4.41 -9.02
N TYR A 153 3.41 4.06 -9.75
CA TYR A 153 3.44 4.02 -11.22
C TYR A 153 3.79 5.39 -11.84
N PRO A 154 4.73 5.46 -12.80
CA PRO A 154 5.17 6.72 -13.41
C PRO A 154 4.03 7.59 -13.94
N GLU A 155 3.01 7.00 -14.54
CA GLU A 155 1.84 7.70 -15.12
C GLU A 155 1.02 8.43 -14.05
N MET A 156 0.90 7.83 -12.85
CA MET A 156 0.23 8.47 -11.71
C MET A 156 1.07 9.63 -11.18
N VAL A 157 2.39 9.44 -11.08
CA VAL A 157 3.32 10.47 -10.59
C VAL A 157 3.36 11.64 -11.57
N GLU A 158 3.34 11.39 -12.86
CA GLU A 158 3.32 12.42 -13.90
C GLU A 158 2.04 13.26 -13.81
N THR A 159 0.89 12.60 -13.69
CA THR A 159 -0.41 13.25 -13.47
C THR A 159 -0.38 14.13 -12.22
N THR A 160 0.17 13.62 -11.12
CA THR A 160 0.37 14.37 -9.87
C THR A 160 1.28 15.58 -10.07
N ASN A 161 2.40 15.42 -10.78
CA ASN A 161 3.37 16.49 -10.99
C ASN A 161 2.77 17.63 -11.83
N ARG A 162 2.06 17.31 -12.92
CA ARG A 162 1.36 18.31 -13.73
C ARG A 162 0.31 19.04 -12.90
N ALA A 163 -0.49 18.31 -12.12
CA ALA A 163 -1.48 18.93 -11.25
C ALA A 163 -0.87 19.85 -10.18
N LEU A 164 0.28 19.48 -9.61
CA LEU A 164 0.98 20.27 -8.60
C LEU A 164 1.66 21.53 -9.18
N LEU A 165 2.40 21.38 -10.27
CA LEU A 165 3.33 22.41 -10.75
C LEU A 165 2.72 23.30 -11.84
N ASP A 166 1.84 22.73 -12.68
CA ASP A 166 1.19 23.45 -13.78
C ASP A 166 -0.30 23.73 -13.51
N GLY A 167 -0.89 23.08 -12.50
CA GLY A 167 -2.31 23.20 -12.18
C GLY A 167 -2.71 24.57 -11.61
N ASP A 168 -1.79 25.26 -10.92
CA ASP A 168 -1.99 26.65 -10.51
C ASP A 168 -1.32 27.62 -11.50
N PRO A 169 -2.06 28.55 -12.13
CA PRO A 169 -1.50 29.46 -13.13
C PRO A 169 -0.41 30.39 -12.62
N GLU A 170 -0.41 30.77 -11.33
CA GLU A 170 0.62 31.66 -10.77
C GLU A 170 1.91 30.89 -10.51
N VAL A 171 1.81 29.65 -10.00
CA VAL A 171 2.97 28.75 -9.85
C VAL A 171 3.62 28.49 -11.21
N ARG A 172 2.81 28.11 -12.20
CA ARG A 172 3.29 27.87 -13.56
C ARG A 172 3.97 29.10 -14.16
N ALA A 173 3.36 30.28 -14.01
CA ALA A 173 3.94 31.52 -14.52
C ALA A 173 5.27 31.87 -13.83
N ALA A 174 5.41 31.58 -12.53
CA ALA A 174 6.66 31.77 -11.81
C ALA A 174 7.77 30.85 -12.33
N LEU A 175 7.49 29.56 -12.54
CA LEU A 175 8.44 28.61 -13.13
C LEU A 175 8.92 29.09 -14.51
N VAL A 176 7.99 29.49 -15.39
CA VAL A 176 8.33 30.00 -16.72
C VAL A 176 9.17 31.28 -16.64
N ALA A 177 8.85 32.19 -15.72
CA ALA A 177 9.59 33.44 -15.58
C ALA A 177 11.00 33.27 -15.00
N GLU A 178 11.17 32.32 -14.07
CA GLU A 178 12.41 32.13 -13.32
C GLU A 178 13.35 31.09 -13.97
N LEU A 179 12.80 30.06 -14.62
CA LEU A 179 13.55 28.96 -15.25
C LEU A 179 13.46 28.94 -16.78
N GLY A 180 12.50 29.64 -17.37
CA GLY A 180 12.27 29.65 -18.82
C GLY A 180 11.33 28.54 -19.33
N PHE A 181 10.87 27.64 -18.46
CA PHE A 181 10.03 26.50 -18.80
C PHE A 181 9.07 26.13 -17.66
N ASP A 182 8.04 25.33 -17.96
CA ASP A 182 7.10 24.77 -16.97
C ASP A 182 7.29 23.25 -16.77
N ALA A 183 6.54 22.63 -15.85
CA ALA A 183 6.74 21.19 -15.58
C ALA A 183 6.39 20.32 -16.78
N SER A 184 5.42 20.74 -17.60
CA SER A 184 5.04 20.07 -18.84
C SER A 184 6.16 20.10 -19.88
N ASP A 185 6.83 21.24 -20.05
CA ASP A 185 8.01 21.37 -20.90
C ASP A 185 9.14 20.43 -20.39
N ALA A 186 9.37 20.38 -19.08
CA ALA A 186 10.41 19.54 -18.47
C ALA A 186 10.17 18.04 -18.67
N LEU A 187 8.94 17.58 -18.41
CA LEU A 187 8.53 16.19 -18.65
C LEU A 187 8.72 15.82 -20.13
N ALA A 188 8.16 16.62 -21.04
CA ALA A 188 8.23 16.35 -22.48
C ALA A 188 9.67 16.25 -23.01
N VAL A 189 10.60 17.07 -22.53
CA VAL A 189 12.01 17.02 -22.94
C VAL A 189 12.71 15.76 -22.41
N LEU A 190 12.47 15.38 -21.15
CA LEU A 190 13.08 14.19 -20.56
C LEU A 190 12.48 12.90 -21.17
N ASP A 191 11.18 12.87 -21.42
CA ASP A 191 10.48 11.79 -22.10
C ASP A 191 11.01 11.62 -23.53
N ALA A 192 11.16 12.71 -24.27
CA ALA A 192 11.73 12.69 -25.61
C ALA A 192 13.16 12.13 -25.64
N CYS A 193 13.98 12.42 -24.61
CA CYS A 193 15.30 11.81 -24.49
C CYS A 193 15.19 10.27 -24.37
N HIS A 194 14.29 9.77 -23.52
CA HIS A 194 14.05 8.33 -23.39
C HIS A 194 13.54 7.71 -24.70
N GLU A 195 12.50 8.30 -25.31
CA GLU A 195 11.89 7.80 -26.54
C GLU A 195 12.89 7.76 -27.70
N LEU A 196 13.72 8.79 -27.87
CA LEU A 196 14.75 8.83 -28.90
C LEU A 196 15.87 7.81 -28.66
N GLN A 197 16.24 7.53 -27.40
CA GLN A 197 17.15 6.41 -27.08
C GLN A 197 16.53 5.06 -27.44
N VAL A 198 15.22 4.86 -27.22
CA VAL A 198 14.50 3.64 -27.63
C VAL A 198 14.46 3.52 -29.16
N VAL A 199 14.21 4.60 -29.88
CA VAL A 199 14.27 4.63 -31.36
C VAL A 199 15.65 4.25 -31.86
N SER A 200 16.73 4.83 -31.29
CA SER A 200 18.10 4.48 -31.65
C SER A 200 18.40 3.00 -31.40
N MET A 201 17.98 2.47 -30.25
CA MET A 201 18.12 1.05 -29.92
C MET A 201 17.41 0.16 -30.93
N ASN A 202 16.17 0.48 -31.30
CA ASN A 202 15.40 -0.27 -32.28
C ASN A 202 16.06 -0.25 -33.67
N HIS A 203 16.60 0.90 -34.10
CA HIS A 203 17.35 0.98 -35.35
C HIS A 203 18.59 0.06 -35.34
N ARG A 204 19.33 -0.03 -34.21
CA ARG A 204 20.45 -0.98 -34.09
C ARG A 204 19.98 -2.44 -34.16
N ILE A 205 18.86 -2.77 -33.53
CA ILE A 205 18.27 -4.12 -33.58
C ILE A 205 17.88 -4.48 -35.01
N ASP A 206 17.23 -3.57 -35.75
CA ASP A 206 16.85 -3.79 -37.14
C ASP A 206 18.07 -3.93 -38.07
N ALA A 207 19.07 -3.07 -37.93
CA ALA A 207 20.32 -3.15 -38.70
C ALA A 207 21.05 -4.48 -38.48
N MET A 208 21.12 -4.94 -37.22
CA MET A 208 21.64 -6.27 -36.88
C MET A 208 20.80 -7.38 -37.53
N ARG A 209 19.47 -7.34 -37.37
CA ARG A 209 18.55 -8.35 -37.90
C ARG A 209 18.67 -8.49 -39.41
N ASP A 210 18.71 -7.36 -40.13
CA ASP A 210 18.81 -7.33 -41.58
C ASP A 210 20.18 -7.86 -42.05
N SER A 211 21.28 -7.42 -41.43
CA SER A 211 22.64 -7.86 -41.78
C SER A 211 22.87 -9.35 -41.49
N VAL A 212 22.39 -9.86 -40.35
CA VAL A 212 22.47 -11.29 -40.01
C VAL A 212 21.60 -12.13 -40.95
N SER A 213 20.40 -11.67 -41.29
CA SER A 213 19.52 -12.37 -42.23
C SER A 213 20.13 -12.46 -43.63
N GLU A 214 20.77 -11.38 -44.10
CA GLU A 214 21.51 -11.36 -45.37
C GLU A 214 22.70 -12.33 -45.35
N ALA A 215 23.48 -12.35 -44.26
CA ALA A 215 24.58 -13.30 -44.07
C ALA A 215 24.10 -14.76 -44.08
N MET A 216 22.99 -15.07 -43.40
CA MET A 216 22.38 -16.39 -43.42
C MET A 216 21.94 -16.80 -44.84
N ALA A 217 21.25 -15.92 -45.56
CA ALA A 217 20.81 -16.17 -46.93
C ALA A 217 22.00 -16.34 -47.92
N SER A 218 23.08 -15.57 -47.74
CA SER A 218 24.31 -15.70 -48.54
C SER A 218 24.98 -17.06 -48.33
N THR A 219 24.97 -17.55 -47.09
CA THR A 219 25.51 -18.86 -46.71
C THR A 219 24.67 -20.01 -47.28
N GLU A 220 23.35 -19.92 -47.19
CA GLU A 220 22.41 -20.92 -47.74
C GLU A 220 22.50 -21.04 -49.27
N THR A 221 22.75 -19.93 -49.96
CA THR A 221 22.91 -19.92 -51.42
C THR A 221 24.31 -20.31 -51.91
N GLY A 222 25.22 -20.67 -50.98
CA GLY A 222 26.60 -21.05 -51.29
C GLY A 222 27.45 -19.88 -51.81
N ARG A 223 27.02 -18.65 -51.54
CA ARG A 223 27.69 -17.39 -51.92
C ARG A 223 28.14 -16.61 -50.69
N ALA A 224 28.69 -17.31 -49.69
CA ALA A 224 29.24 -16.66 -48.51
C ALA A 224 30.33 -15.67 -48.94
N ASP A 225 30.05 -14.38 -48.76
CA ASP A 225 30.96 -13.27 -49.03
C ASP A 225 31.53 -12.77 -47.71
N ASP A 226 32.86 -12.69 -47.62
CA ASP A 226 33.58 -12.28 -46.41
C ASP A 226 33.11 -10.89 -45.95
N GLY A 227 32.78 -9.98 -46.88
CA GLY A 227 32.25 -8.65 -46.56
C GLY A 227 30.88 -8.67 -45.89
N VAL A 228 29.99 -9.60 -46.29
CA VAL A 228 28.65 -9.75 -45.69
C VAL A 228 28.76 -10.35 -44.29
N MET A 229 29.65 -11.33 -44.10
CA MET A 229 29.91 -11.93 -42.79
C MET A 229 30.54 -10.92 -41.82
N ASP A 230 31.45 -10.08 -42.31
CA ASP A 230 32.07 -9.02 -41.52
C ASP A 230 31.06 -7.93 -41.12
N LEU A 231 30.15 -7.55 -42.02
CA LEU A 231 29.08 -6.60 -41.72
C LEU A 231 28.09 -7.17 -40.69
N ALA A 232 27.70 -8.43 -40.80
CA ALA A 232 26.83 -9.10 -39.84
C ALA A 232 27.47 -9.18 -38.45
N ARG A 233 28.76 -9.54 -38.39
CA ARG A 233 29.54 -9.55 -37.14
C ARG A 233 29.65 -8.14 -36.54
N SER A 234 29.97 -7.13 -37.35
CA SER A 234 30.05 -5.73 -36.89
C SER A 234 28.72 -5.22 -36.35
N SER A 235 27.61 -5.51 -37.03
CA SER A 235 26.27 -5.08 -36.61
C SER A 235 25.82 -5.79 -35.33
N LEU A 236 26.19 -7.07 -35.15
CA LEU A 236 25.98 -7.80 -33.90
C LEU A 236 26.77 -7.17 -32.75
N MET A 237 28.03 -6.78 -32.96
CA MET A 237 28.83 -6.11 -31.92
C MET A 237 28.27 -4.72 -31.60
N THR A 238 27.88 -3.95 -32.61
CA THR A 238 27.32 -2.60 -32.44
C THR A 238 26.00 -2.61 -31.66
N MET A 239 25.21 -3.69 -31.76
CA MET A 239 24.01 -3.85 -30.94
C MET A 239 24.34 -3.90 -29.44
N PHE A 240 25.38 -4.66 -29.05
CA PHE A 240 25.73 -4.89 -27.65
C PHE A 240 26.74 -3.88 -27.08
N GLU A 241 27.67 -3.37 -27.90
CA GLU A 241 28.72 -2.41 -27.53
C GLU A 241 28.74 -1.21 -28.49
N PRO A 242 27.65 -0.42 -28.55
CA PRO A 242 27.50 0.69 -29.47
C PRO A 242 28.57 1.78 -29.26
N GLU A 243 28.76 2.63 -30.26
CA GLU A 243 29.54 3.85 -30.09
C GLU A 243 28.74 4.90 -29.30
N ALA A 244 29.44 5.81 -28.61
CA ALA A 244 28.80 6.80 -27.73
C ALA A 244 27.74 7.65 -28.43
N VAL A 245 27.95 7.98 -29.71
CA VAL A 245 27.00 8.75 -30.54
C VAL A 245 25.69 8.01 -30.80
N GLU A 246 25.72 6.67 -30.85
CA GLU A 246 24.55 5.82 -31.08
C GLU A 246 23.76 5.57 -29.78
N ALA A 247 24.39 5.75 -28.63
CA ALA A 247 23.79 5.63 -27.30
C ALA A 247 23.22 6.95 -26.75
N THR A 248 23.43 8.06 -27.46
CA THR A 248 23.10 9.42 -27.03
C THR A 248 22.21 10.15 -28.04
N VAL A 249 21.50 11.18 -27.58
CA VAL A 249 20.52 11.95 -28.36
C VAL A 249 21.03 13.37 -28.61
N ALA A 250 20.83 13.90 -29.82
CA ALA A 250 21.18 15.29 -30.14
C ALA A 250 20.09 16.26 -29.66
N ILE A 251 20.47 17.47 -29.24
CA ILE A 251 19.50 18.51 -28.82
C ILE A 251 18.53 18.85 -29.96
N GLU A 252 19.02 18.90 -31.20
CA GLU A 252 18.20 19.21 -32.38
C GLU A 252 17.12 18.15 -32.63
N ASP A 253 17.39 16.89 -32.27
CA ASP A 253 16.43 15.81 -32.39
C ASP A 253 15.34 15.92 -31.32
N VAL A 254 15.69 16.31 -30.09
CA VAL A 254 14.71 16.61 -29.02
C VAL A 254 13.82 17.78 -29.42
N VAL A 255 14.39 18.86 -29.96
CA VAL A 255 13.62 20.02 -30.47
C VAL A 255 12.65 19.59 -31.58
N ARG A 256 13.11 18.77 -32.53
CA ARG A 256 12.27 18.27 -33.63
C ARG A 256 11.15 17.36 -33.14
N HIS A 257 11.45 16.50 -32.16
CA HIS A 257 10.52 15.52 -31.62
C HIS A 257 9.42 16.16 -30.77
N THR A 258 9.79 17.10 -29.90
CA THR A 258 8.86 17.77 -28.98
C THR A 258 8.14 18.98 -29.61
N GLY A 259 8.77 19.64 -30.59
CA GLY A 259 8.31 20.94 -31.10
C GLY A 259 8.54 22.11 -30.12
N ILE A 260 9.23 21.89 -29.00
CA ILE A 260 9.58 22.92 -28.01
C ILE A 260 10.73 23.77 -28.54
N ALA A 261 10.71 25.08 -28.25
CA ALA A 261 11.75 26.00 -28.68
C ALA A 261 13.14 25.62 -28.10
N GLU A 262 14.19 25.77 -28.90
CA GLU A 262 15.54 25.30 -28.57
C GLU A 262 16.10 25.92 -27.27
N ASP A 263 15.81 27.20 -27.01
CA ASP A 263 16.20 27.90 -25.78
C ASP A 263 15.56 27.27 -24.54
N LYS A 264 14.29 26.89 -24.62
CA LYS A 264 13.60 26.16 -23.55
C LYS A 264 14.18 24.76 -23.35
N VAL A 265 14.41 24.02 -24.43
CA VAL A 265 15.01 22.68 -24.37
C VAL A 265 16.37 22.75 -23.66
N LYS A 266 17.21 23.72 -24.02
CA LYS A 266 18.50 23.97 -23.35
C LYS A 266 18.36 24.33 -21.87
N ALA A 267 17.37 25.15 -21.52
CA ALA A 267 17.10 25.50 -20.12
C ALA A 267 16.70 24.26 -19.28
N VAL A 268 15.86 23.38 -19.82
CA VAL A 268 15.53 22.10 -19.18
C VAL A 268 16.79 21.25 -19.02
N ILE A 269 17.56 21.04 -20.10
CA ILE A 269 18.77 20.22 -20.08
C ILE A 269 19.73 20.70 -18.98
N GLU A 270 20.01 22.00 -18.91
CA GLU A 270 20.92 22.55 -17.92
C GLU A 270 20.42 22.37 -16.49
N ARG A 271 19.09 22.47 -16.26
CA ARG A 271 18.51 22.31 -14.92
C ARG A 271 18.58 20.86 -14.41
N PHE A 272 18.45 19.88 -15.30
CA PHE A 272 18.42 18.46 -14.97
C PHE A 272 19.75 17.73 -15.22
N ARG A 273 20.79 18.46 -15.66
CA ARG A 273 22.13 17.94 -15.87
C ARG A 273 22.75 17.46 -14.57
N LEU A 274 23.26 16.23 -14.58
CA LEU A 274 24.06 15.68 -13.50
C LEU A 274 25.41 16.40 -13.40
N ASP A 275 25.73 16.89 -12.20
CA ASP A 275 27.04 17.47 -11.89
C ASP A 275 27.75 16.66 -10.80
N LEU A 276 28.90 16.08 -11.16
CA LEU A 276 29.80 15.35 -10.26
C LEU A 276 31.18 16.03 -10.15
N ALA A 277 31.29 17.30 -10.54
CA ALA A 277 32.55 18.02 -10.50
C ALA A 277 33.14 18.05 -9.08
N GLY A 278 34.38 17.55 -8.95
CA GLY A 278 35.11 17.54 -7.69
C GLY A 278 34.79 16.38 -6.74
N ALA A 279 33.84 15.51 -7.08
CA ALA A 279 33.55 14.30 -6.30
C ALA A 279 34.59 13.20 -6.56
N THR A 280 34.75 12.29 -5.60
CA THR A 280 35.52 11.05 -5.74
C THR A 280 34.61 9.82 -5.85
N PRO A 281 35.07 8.69 -6.42
CA PRO A 281 34.26 7.46 -6.45
C PRO A 281 33.81 7.01 -5.05
N ALA A 282 34.69 7.11 -4.05
CA ALA A 282 34.37 6.80 -2.66
C ALA A 282 33.23 7.68 -2.11
N GLU A 283 33.30 8.99 -2.29
CA GLU A 283 32.25 9.92 -1.83
C GLU A 283 30.90 9.65 -2.49
N VAL A 284 30.90 9.37 -3.80
CA VAL A 284 29.68 9.10 -4.56
C VAL A 284 29.04 7.77 -4.14
N VAL A 285 29.86 6.73 -3.93
CA VAL A 285 29.37 5.43 -3.45
C VAL A 285 28.86 5.52 -2.01
N ASP A 286 29.57 6.22 -1.12
CA ASP A 286 29.13 6.42 0.26
C ASP A 286 27.84 7.25 0.31
N ALA A 287 27.71 8.30 -0.51
CA ALA A 287 26.47 9.07 -0.63
C ALA A 287 25.32 8.19 -1.12
N PHE A 288 25.53 7.43 -2.21
CA PHE A 288 24.52 6.54 -2.78
C PHE A 288 24.04 5.52 -1.77
N THR A 289 24.96 4.81 -1.10
CA THR A 289 24.63 3.78 -0.10
C THR A 289 24.01 4.35 1.18
N ALA A 290 24.18 5.64 1.45
CA ALA A 290 23.49 6.36 2.51
C ALA A 290 22.08 6.87 2.12
N GLY A 291 21.61 6.59 0.89
CA GLY A 291 20.33 7.05 0.36
C GLY A 291 20.37 8.43 -0.30
N GLN A 292 21.56 8.94 -0.64
CA GLN A 292 21.74 10.23 -1.33
C GLN A 292 22.18 9.98 -2.77
N ASN A 293 21.22 10.00 -3.69
CA ASN A 293 21.45 9.74 -5.11
C ASN A 293 21.25 11.02 -5.94
N PRO A 294 22.30 11.61 -6.54
CA PRO A 294 22.15 12.85 -7.32
C PRO A 294 21.35 12.65 -8.63
N LEU A 295 21.30 11.43 -9.17
CA LEU A 295 20.44 11.11 -10.33
C LEU A 295 18.94 11.27 -10.04
N ARG A 296 18.54 11.33 -8.78
CA ARG A 296 17.13 11.51 -8.37
C ARG A 296 16.58 12.88 -8.76
N THR A 297 17.39 13.93 -8.72
CA THR A 297 17.00 15.31 -9.07
C THR A 297 17.62 15.80 -10.36
N GLN A 298 18.73 15.19 -10.77
CA GLN A 298 19.49 15.54 -11.98
C GLN A 298 19.85 14.27 -12.77
N PRO A 299 18.87 13.65 -13.45
CA PRO A 299 19.05 12.36 -14.10
C PRO A 299 19.76 12.43 -15.46
N LEU A 300 20.00 13.63 -16.00
CA LEU A 300 20.45 13.80 -17.38
C LEU A 300 21.98 13.85 -17.47
N ILE A 301 22.56 12.94 -18.23
CA ILE A 301 23.99 13.00 -18.59
C ILE A 301 24.12 13.86 -19.84
N VAL A 302 25.02 14.84 -19.79
CA VAL A 302 25.36 15.69 -20.94
C VAL A 302 26.83 15.46 -21.29
N THR A 303 27.07 14.97 -22.49
CA THR A 303 28.42 14.70 -23.01
C THR A 303 29.15 16.00 -23.39
N THR A 304 30.44 15.90 -23.67
CA THR A 304 31.26 17.05 -24.07
C THR A 304 30.87 17.64 -25.43
N ASP A 305 30.21 16.87 -26.29
CA ASP A 305 29.65 17.27 -27.59
C ASP A 305 28.15 17.64 -27.51
N GLU A 306 27.65 18.00 -26.32
CA GLU A 306 26.26 18.43 -26.06
C GLU A 306 25.20 17.39 -26.44
N ARG A 307 25.53 16.09 -26.33
CA ARG A 307 24.56 15.00 -26.50
C ARG A 307 24.06 14.51 -25.16
N LEU A 308 22.86 13.95 -25.18
CA LEU A 308 22.07 13.63 -24.00
C LEU A 308 21.96 12.13 -23.81
N MET A 309 22.01 11.68 -22.56
CA MET A 309 21.69 10.31 -22.18
C MET A 309 20.92 10.29 -20.88
N LEU A 310 19.77 9.60 -20.88
CA LEU A 310 19.04 9.23 -19.68
C LEU A 310 19.42 7.78 -19.31
N PRO A 311 20.10 7.53 -18.18
CA PRO A 311 20.52 6.19 -17.80
C PRO A 311 19.34 5.26 -17.55
N HIS A 312 18.30 5.75 -16.90
CA HIS A 312 17.16 4.94 -16.51
C HIS A 312 15.84 5.70 -16.74
N PRO A 313 14.86 5.11 -17.46
CA PRO A 313 13.59 5.77 -17.71
C PRO A 313 12.80 6.02 -16.42
N GLY A 314 12.93 5.22 -15.38
CA GLY A 314 12.23 5.50 -14.12
C GLY A 314 12.61 6.80 -13.40
N LEU A 315 13.68 7.49 -13.79
CA LEU A 315 14.19 8.65 -13.04
C LEU A 315 13.54 9.99 -13.42
N HIS A 316 13.04 10.15 -14.65
CA HIS A 316 12.68 11.48 -15.14
C HIS A 316 11.46 12.08 -14.44
N VAL A 317 10.37 11.31 -14.26
CA VAL A 317 9.14 11.83 -13.67
C VAL A 317 9.38 12.31 -12.24
N PHE A 318 10.08 11.53 -11.42
CA PHE A 318 10.35 11.87 -10.02
C PHE A 318 11.29 13.07 -9.88
N ALA A 319 12.26 13.21 -10.80
CA ALA A 319 13.19 14.32 -10.80
C ALA A 319 12.48 15.67 -10.99
N VAL A 320 11.48 15.74 -11.87
CA VAL A 320 10.76 17.00 -12.15
C VAL A 320 10.16 17.59 -10.88
N ARG A 321 9.47 16.78 -10.05
CA ARG A 321 8.85 17.29 -8.83
C ARG A 321 9.87 17.86 -7.86
N GLU A 322 10.85 17.05 -7.48
CA GLU A 322 11.79 17.44 -6.45
C GLU A 322 12.67 18.62 -6.88
N ASN A 323 13.17 18.59 -8.12
CA ASN A 323 14.02 19.65 -8.66
C ASN A 323 13.29 21.00 -8.74
N LEU A 324 12.03 21.01 -9.20
CA LEU A 324 11.25 22.24 -9.32
C LEU A 324 10.70 22.71 -7.97
N GLU A 325 10.34 21.81 -7.05
CA GLU A 325 9.99 22.17 -5.68
C GLU A 325 11.17 22.82 -4.92
N GLU A 326 12.39 22.31 -5.10
CA GLU A 326 13.58 22.92 -4.52
C GLU A 326 13.82 24.35 -5.01
N HIS A 327 13.56 24.60 -6.29
CA HIS A 327 13.58 25.95 -6.83
C HIS A 327 12.47 26.81 -6.21
N LEU A 328 11.23 26.33 -6.22
CA LEU A 328 10.08 27.05 -5.70
C LEU A 328 10.23 27.45 -4.23
N LYS A 329 10.90 26.64 -3.39
CA LYS A 329 11.21 27.00 -1.98
C LYS A 329 11.99 28.30 -1.83
N THR A 330 12.70 28.72 -2.88
CA THR A 330 13.47 29.97 -2.92
C THR A 330 12.74 31.09 -3.66
N SER A 331 11.63 30.78 -4.34
CA SER A 331 10.80 31.71 -5.09
C SER A 331 9.74 32.38 -4.20
N ALA A 332 9.24 33.54 -4.66
CA ALA A 332 8.06 34.18 -4.06
C ALA A 332 6.78 33.33 -4.21
N ALA A 333 6.74 32.41 -5.17
CA ALA A 333 5.60 31.52 -5.42
C ALA A 333 5.49 30.36 -4.41
N TRP A 334 6.49 30.16 -3.51
CA TRP A 334 6.49 29.04 -2.56
C TRP A 334 5.20 28.91 -1.76
N ASN A 335 4.73 30.00 -1.16
CA ASN A 335 3.55 29.94 -0.28
C ASN A 335 2.28 29.60 -1.06
N LYS A 336 2.18 30.06 -2.31
CA LYS A 336 1.08 29.74 -3.22
C LYS A 336 1.12 28.26 -3.59
N TYR A 337 2.29 27.76 -4.00
CA TYR A 337 2.52 26.35 -4.30
C TYR A 337 2.24 25.44 -3.09
N ALA A 338 2.75 25.78 -1.92
CA ALA A 338 2.56 25.00 -0.70
C ALA A 338 1.09 24.90 -0.29
N LYS A 339 0.31 25.97 -0.49
CA LYS A 339 -1.14 25.93 -0.31
C LYS A 339 -1.81 25.03 -1.35
N HIS A 340 -1.54 25.25 -2.64
CA HIS A 340 -2.08 24.45 -3.73
C HIS A 340 -1.80 22.95 -3.56
N ARG A 341 -0.62 22.61 -3.05
CA ARG A 341 -0.22 21.24 -2.71
C ARG A 341 -1.13 20.59 -1.65
N GLY A 342 -1.51 21.34 -0.62
CA GLY A 342 -2.46 20.89 0.40
C GLY A 342 -3.85 20.71 -0.18
N ASP A 343 -4.38 21.76 -0.84
CA ASP A 343 -5.70 21.76 -1.45
C ASP A 343 -5.87 20.58 -2.45
N LEU A 344 -4.84 20.30 -3.26
CA LEU A 344 -4.86 19.19 -4.22
C LEU A 344 -4.91 17.82 -3.54
N LEU A 345 -4.17 17.64 -2.44
CA LEU A 345 -4.16 16.39 -1.68
C LEU A 345 -5.55 16.11 -1.11
N GLU A 346 -6.17 17.08 -0.43
CA GLU A 346 -7.51 16.96 0.15
C GLU A 346 -8.56 16.62 -0.91
N VAL A 347 -8.52 17.29 -2.07
CA VAL A 347 -9.46 17.02 -3.18
C VAL A 347 -9.33 15.58 -3.68
N ARG A 348 -8.10 15.11 -3.91
CA ARG A 348 -7.88 13.75 -4.44
C ARG A 348 -8.16 12.66 -3.41
N THR A 349 -7.83 12.90 -2.13
CA THR A 349 -8.22 12.03 -1.01
C THR A 349 -9.74 11.91 -0.96
N ARG A 350 -10.47 13.03 -1.03
CA ARG A 350 -11.93 13.03 -1.08
C ARG A 350 -12.46 12.24 -2.28
N ASP A 351 -11.90 12.44 -3.48
CA ASP A 351 -12.35 11.73 -4.68
C ASP A 351 -12.11 10.21 -4.58
N ALA A 352 -10.95 9.79 -4.08
CA ALA A 352 -10.64 8.38 -3.83
C ALA A 352 -11.63 7.73 -2.86
N LEU A 353 -11.89 8.38 -1.72
CA LEU A 353 -12.85 7.87 -0.74
C LEU A 353 -14.29 7.86 -1.26
N GLY A 354 -14.65 8.86 -2.09
CA GLY A 354 -15.96 8.93 -2.74
C GLY A 354 -16.25 7.77 -3.67
N ARG A 355 -15.22 7.21 -4.33
CA ARG A 355 -15.35 6.03 -5.18
C ARG A 355 -15.73 4.78 -4.39
N VAL A 356 -15.15 4.60 -3.21
CA VAL A 356 -15.30 3.36 -2.42
C VAL A 356 -16.37 3.45 -1.31
N LEU A 357 -16.85 4.65 -0.94
CA LEU A 357 -17.87 4.84 0.11
C LEU A 357 -19.13 5.52 -0.44
N PRO A 358 -19.90 4.84 -1.31
CA PRO A 358 -21.12 5.40 -1.87
C PRO A 358 -22.15 5.72 -0.78
N GLY A 359 -22.77 6.89 -0.86
CA GLY A 359 -23.80 7.33 0.08
C GLY A 359 -23.29 7.91 1.41
N ALA A 360 -21.97 7.97 1.61
CA ALA A 360 -21.39 8.62 2.78
C ALA A 360 -21.62 10.14 2.78
N ARG A 361 -21.70 10.73 3.99
CA ARG A 361 -21.75 12.17 4.20
C ARG A 361 -20.36 12.68 4.56
N TYR A 362 -19.91 13.70 3.83
CA TYR A 362 -18.58 14.27 3.98
C TYR A 362 -18.68 15.65 4.62
N ARG A 363 -17.73 15.92 5.52
CA ARG A 363 -17.35 17.27 5.93
C ARG A 363 -15.88 17.42 5.62
N ASP A 364 -15.58 18.36 4.74
CA ASP A 364 -14.25 18.59 4.19
C ASP A 364 -13.77 19.99 4.65
N GLY A 365 -12.51 20.13 5.06
CA GLY A 365 -11.89 21.39 5.50
C GLY A 365 -12.70 22.12 6.57
N PHE A 366 -13.18 21.41 7.60
CA PHE A 366 -14.16 21.94 8.56
C PHE A 366 -13.51 22.40 9.87
N GLU A 367 -14.05 23.48 10.44
CA GLU A 367 -13.65 23.96 11.77
C GLU A 367 -14.56 23.38 12.86
N TYR A 368 -13.99 22.96 13.98
CA TYR A 368 -14.73 22.43 15.13
C TYR A 368 -14.10 22.87 16.46
N TYR A 369 -14.83 22.68 17.55
CA TYR A 369 -14.44 23.15 18.88
C TYR A 369 -14.08 22.01 19.81
N VAL A 370 -12.95 22.18 20.50
CA VAL A 370 -12.43 21.30 21.55
C VAL A 370 -12.29 22.08 22.86
N PRO A 371 -12.22 21.43 24.03
CA PRO A 371 -12.06 22.15 25.30
C PRO A 371 -10.76 22.96 25.30
N ALA A 372 -10.85 24.23 25.71
CA ALA A 372 -9.68 25.12 25.75
C ALA A 372 -8.73 24.80 26.92
N ASN A 373 -9.22 24.14 27.97
CA ASN A 373 -8.48 23.82 29.18
C ASN A 373 -9.16 22.69 29.96
N ALA A 374 -8.46 22.16 30.97
CA ALA A 374 -8.96 21.06 31.80
C ALA A 374 -10.25 21.39 32.58
N THR A 375 -10.55 22.68 32.82
CA THR A 375 -11.81 23.08 33.45
C THR A 375 -12.99 22.89 32.51
N GLU A 376 -12.82 23.24 31.23
CA GLU A 376 -13.81 22.94 30.19
C GLU A 376 -13.99 21.42 30.03
N THR A 377 -12.90 20.65 29.95
CA THR A 377 -12.97 19.18 29.84
C THR A 377 -13.76 18.53 30.99
N ALA A 378 -13.63 19.04 32.21
CA ALA A 378 -14.26 18.40 33.38
C ALA A 378 -15.71 18.84 33.64
N ASN A 379 -16.09 20.06 33.24
CA ASN A 379 -17.33 20.69 33.72
C ASN A 379 -18.12 21.44 32.65
N ALA A 380 -17.60 21.65 31.45
CA ALA A 380 -18.33 22.34 30.40
C ALA A 380 -19.23 21.37 29.63
N ASP A 381 -20.36 21.91 29.18
CA ASP A 381 -21.15 21.31 28.12
C ASP A 381 -20.31 21.31 26.83
N PRO A 382 -20.06 20.15 26.17
CA PRO A 382 -19.28 20.07 24.94
C PRO A 382 -19.77 21.01 23.83
N ALA A 383 -21.07 21.34 23.82
CA ALA A 383 -21.66 22.33 22.91
C ALA A 383 -21.18 23.78 23.17
N LYS A 384 -20.37 24.01 24.21
CA LYS A 384 -19.84 25.33 24.61
C LYS A 384 -18.32 25.41 24.61
N TYR A 385 -17.62 24.36 24.15
CA TYR A 385 -16.17 24.40 23.97
C TYR A 385 -15.74 25.60 23.12
N THR A 386 -14.59 26.18 23.46
CA THR A 386 -14.18 27.49 22.92
C THR A 386 -12.92 27.45 22.06
N LYS A 387 -12.08 26.41 22.15
CA LYS A 387 -10.86 26.31 21.33
C LYS A 387 -11.21 25.76 19.95
N ARG A 388 -11.15 26.63 18.95
CA ARG A 388 -11.35 26.28 17.53
C ARG A 388 -10.13 25.58 16.96
N VAL A 389 -10.37 24.53 16.20
CA VAL A 389 -9.39 23.70 15.49
C VAL A 389 -9.97 23.24 14.16
N GLU A 390 -9.12 22.76 13.26
CA GLU A 390 -9.49 22.30 11.92
C GLU A 390 -9.32 20.79 11.79
N GLY A 391 -10.12 20.17 10.93
CA GLY A 391 -9.98 18.79 10.48
C GLY A 391 -10.21 18.67 8.97
N ASP A 392 -9.46 17.77 8.34
CA ASP A 392 -9.39 17.70 6.87
C ASP A 392 -10.63 16.98 6.31
N HIS A 393 -10.91 15.74 6.72
CA HIS A 393 -12.17 15.07 6.37
C HIS A 393 -12.80 14.28 7.53
N LEU A 394 -14.13 14.41 7.67
CA LEU A 394 -14.98 13.52 8.47
C LEU A 394 -16.03 12.87 7.57
N VAL A 395 -15.89 11.56 7.37
CA VAL A 395 -16.75 10.74 6.53
C VAL A 395 -17.68 9.91 7.41
N LEU A 396 -18.98 10.07 7.25
CA LEU A 396 -20.00 9.38 8.05
C LEU A 396 -20.85 8.47 7.17
N ILE A 397 -20.98 7.21 7.56
CA ILE A 397 -21.88 6.25 6.93
C ILE A 397 -22.52 5.35 7.99
N ASP A 398 -23.82 5.56 8.20
CA ASP A 398 -24.61 4.90 9.25
C ASP A 398 -23.91 4.91 10.62
N ASP A 399 -23.42 3.77 11.10
CA ASP A 399 -22.77 3.61 12.39
C ASP A 399 -21.24 3.70 12.35
N VAL A 400 -20.67 4.10 11.21
CA VAL A 400 -19.22 4.21 10.98
C VAL A 400 -18.83 5.66 10.73
N ALA A 401 -17.78 6.11 11.42
CA ALA A 401 -17.07 7.35 11.13
C ALA A 401 -15.65 7.04 10.65
N ILE A 402 -15.21 7.71 9.59
CA ILE A 402 -13.82 7.67 9.12
C ILE A 402 -13.28 9.10 9.15
N VAL A 403 -12.25 9.31 9.94
CA VAL A 403 -11.55 10.58 10.10
C VAL A 403 -10.27 10.51 9.29
N VAL A 404 -10.07 11.47 8.39
CA VAL A 404 -8.91 11.49 7.49
C VAL A 404 -8.15 12.79 7.69
N GLU A 405 -6.84 12.66 7.76
CA GLU A 405 -5.89 13.76 7.90
C GLU A 405 -4.88 13.68 6.76
N ASP A 406 -4.83 14.74 5.97
CA ASP A 406 -4.00 14.89 4.80
C ASP A 406 -2.71 15.64 5.18
N LYS A 407 -1.57 15.11 4.73
CA LYS A 407 -0.25 15.66 5.05
C LYS A 407 0.57 15.83 3.77
N ALA A 408 0.44 17.03 3.22
CA ALA A 408 1.24 17.54 2.11
C ALA A 408 2.61 18.06 2.57
N VAL A 409 3.23 17.49 3.61
CA VAL A 409 4.58 17.88 4.06
C VAL A 409 5.60 17.06 3.28
N ALA A 410 6.62 17.70 2.72
CA ALA A 410 7.66 17.00 1.97
C ALA A 410 8.63 16.28 2.92
N PHE A 411 8.96 15.04 2.61
CA PHE A 411 10.03 14.31 3.29
C PHE A 411 11.37 14.78 2.74
N SER A 412 12.18 15.43 3.57
CA SER A 412 13.37 16.14 3.10
C SER A 412 14.49 15.21 2.65
N ALA A 413 15.33 15.68 1.71
CA ALA A 413 16.52 14.95 1.25
C ALA A 413 17.44 14.51 2.42
N LEU A 414 17.57 15.35 3.45
CA LEU A 414 18.30 14.99 4.67
C LEU A 414 17.68 13.79 5.42
N SER A 415 16.35 13.69 5.45
CA SER A 415 15.66 12.54 6.05
C SER A 415 15.86 11.28 5.21
N ARG A 416 15.70 11.39 3.88
CA ARG A 416 15.98 10.31 2.92
C ARG A 416 17.40 9.75 3.07
N GLY A 417 18.37 10.65 3.26
CA GLY A 417 19.77 10.32 3.56
C GLY A 417 20.05 9.78 4.98
N GLY A 418 19.04 9.41 5.77
CA GLY A 418 19.23 8.76 7.08
C GLY A 418 19.47 9.69 8.27
N LYS A 419 19.32 11.01 8.13
CA LYS A 419 19.59 11.94 9.25
C LYS A 419 18.50 11.85 10.31
N LYS A 420 18.72 11.02 11.34
CA LYS A 420 17.76 10.69 12.43
C LYS A 420 16.99 11.87 13.01
N THR A 421 17.64 12.98 13.36
CA THR A 421 16.95 14.16 13.91
C THR A 421 15.96 14.76 12.91
N ARG A 422 16.32 14.76 11.62
CA ARG A 422 15.46 15.26 10.56
C ARG A 422 14.32 14.27 10.28
N ILE A 423 14.61 12.97 10.23
CA ILE A 423 13.60 11.91 10.13
C ILE A 423 12.56 12.07 11.25
N ARG A 424 12.98 12.23 12.51
CA ARG A 424 12.07 12.47 13.63
C ARG A 424 11.15 13.66 13.37
N ASN A 425 11.72 14.80 12.97
CA ASN A 425 10.95 16.02 12.75
C ASN A 425 9.94 15.88 11.59
N ASP A 426 10.39 15.33 10.47
CA ASP A 426 9.55 15.14 9.29
C ASP A 426 8.44 14.11 9.58
N LEU A 427 8.75 12.95 10.18
CA LEU A 427 7.75 11.94 10.57
C LEU A 427 6.80 12.43 11.69
N THR A 428 7.25 13.29 12.59
CA THR A 428 6.35 13.94 13.55
C THR A 428 5.33 14.80 12.81
N GLY A 429 5.77 15.53 11.78
CA GLY A 429 4.91 16.34 10.93
C GLY A 429 3.89 15.53 10.10
N ILE A 430 4.33 14.39 9.57
CA ILE A 430 3.54 13.56 8.64
C ILE A 430 2.64 12.57 9.39
N VAL A 431 3.16 11.89 10.42
CA VAL A 431 2.47 10.77 11.07
C VAL A 431 1.91 11.16 12.43
N THR A 432 2.76 11.68 13.33
CA THR A 432 2.34 11.94 14.72
C THR A 432 1.24 12.98 14.79
N LYS A 433 1.41 14.11 14.11
CA LYS A 433 0.37 15.16 14.06
C LYS A 433 -0.93 14.66 13.45
N ALA A 434 -0.87 13.93 12.33
CA ALA A 434 -2.07 13.35 11.72
C ALA A 434 -2.82 12.43 12.71
N ALA A 435 -2.08 11.55 13.40
CA ALA A 435 -2.67 10.68 14.43
C ALA A 435 -3.31 11.48 15.58
N GLU A 436 -2.63 12.51 16.09
CA GLU A 436 -3.15 13.38 17.15
C GLU A 436 -4.39 14.17 16.69
N GLN A 437 -4.41 14.68 15.46
CA GLN A 437 -5.54 15.42 14.91
C GLN A 437 -6.76 14.51 14.73
N ALA A 438 -6.58 13.36 14.08
CA ALA A 438 -7.65 12.38 13.90
C ALA A 438 -8.14 11.80 15.25
N GLY A 439 -7.21 11.58 16.19
CA GLY A 439 -7.49 11.11 17.54
C GLY A 439 -8.38 12.09 18.32
N ARG A 440 -8.18 13.40 18.19
CA ARG A 440 -9.04 14.40 18.83
C ARG A 440 -10.50 14.32 18.38
N ILE A 441 -10.74 14.06 17.09
CA ILE A 441 -12.10 13.91 16.54
C ILE A 441 -12.73 12.62 17.06
N ARG A 442 -11.99 11.50 17.00
CA ARG A 442 -12.42 10.22 17.57
C ARG A 442 -12.80 10.36 19.04
N ASP A 443 -11.92 10.94 19.85
CA ASP A 443 -12.12 11.09 21.30
C ASP A 443 -13.36 11.95 21.59
N GLY A 444 -13.60 13.01 20.81
CA GLY A 444 -14.82 13.81 20.93
C GLY A 444 -16.10 13.01 20.63
N ILE A 445 -16.09 12.17 19.59
CA ILE A 445 -17.23 11.29 19.26
C ILE A 445 -17.46 10.27 20.38
N GLU A 446 -16.41 9.62 20.88
CA GLU A 446 -16.52 8.56 21.88
C GLU A 446 -16.91 9.09 23.28
N GLN A 447 -16.35 10.23 23.69
CA GLN A 447 -16.53 10.77 25.04
C GLN A 447 -17.75 11.68 25.13
N ASP A 448 -17.93 12.57 24.16
CA ASP A 448 -18.97 13.60 24.18
C ASP A 448 -20.20 13.22 23.36
N GLY A 449 -20.13 12.15 22.56
CA GLY A 449 -21.23 11.69 21.70
C GLY A 449 -21.48 12.59 20.49
N GLY A 450 -20.56 13.48 20.15
CA GLY A 450 -20.75 14.47 19.09
C GLY A 450 -19.65 15.51 19.05
N LEU A 451 -19.79 16.46 18.13
CA LEU A 451 -18.84 17.56 17.96
C LEU A 451 -19.60 18.87 17.78
N ARG A 452 -19.06 19.95 18.32
CA ARG A 452 -19.49 21.30 17.95
C ARG A 452 -18.71 21.73 16.71
N ILE A 453 -19.39 21.83 15.58
CA ILE A 453 -18.83 22.25 14.30
C ILE A 453 -19.21 23.72 14.05
N GLU A 454 -18.27 24.51 13.53
CA GLU A 454 -18.53 25.90 13.14
C GLU A 454 -19.64 25.94 12.09
N ASP A 455 -20.51 26.95 12.16
CA ASP A 455 -21.69 27.14 11.30
C ASP A 455 -22.80 26.06 11.39
N GLU A 456 -22.51 24.84 11.86
CA GLU A 456 -23.50 23.76 12.07
C GLU A 456 -24.00 23.67 13.52
N GLY A 457 -23.19 24.08 14.50
CA GLY A 457 -23.48 23.90 15.92
C GLY A 457 -23.19 22.48 16.40
N TRP A 458 -24.01 21.94 17.31
CA TRP A 458 -23.80 20.59 17.85
C TRP A 458 -24.27 19.52 16.86
N VAL A 459 -23.36 18.67 16.43
CA VAL A 459 -23.60 17.50 15.59
C VAL A 459 -23.59 16.25 16.47
N ASP A 460 -24.76 15.63 16.63
CA ASP A 460 -24.93 14.39 17.38
C ASP A 460 -24.39 13.19 16.59
N LEU A 461 -23.37 12.54 17.16
CA LEU A 461 -22.68 11.37 16.63
C LEU A 461 -22.79 10.17 17.58
N SER A 462 -23.72 10.22 18.54
CA SER A 462 -23.94 9.16 19.54
C SER A 462 -24.44 7.84 18.95
N HIS A 463 -24.78 7.82 17.67
CA HIS A 463 -25.13 6.63 16.90
C HIS A 463 -23.90 5.90 16.31
N ILE A 464 -22.74 6.54 16.25
CA ILE A 464 -21.49 5.95 15.74
C ILE A 464 -21.01 4.85 16.70
N ARG A 465 -20.64 3.70 16.13
CA ARG A 465 -20.19 2.50 16.87
C ARG A 465 -18.79 2.06 16.46
N GLU A 466 -18.24 2.66 15.42
CA GLU A 466 -16.94 2.30 14.87
C GLU A 466 -16.29 3.53 14.25
N ILE A 467 -15.05 3.81 14.66
CA ILE A 467 -14.30 4.98 14.20
C ILE A 467 -12.96 4.52 13.64
N HIS A 468 -12.68 4.93 12.40
CA HIS A 468 -11.39 4.72 11.74
C HIS A 468 -10.68 6.02 11.49
N THR A 469 -9.36 5.98 11.62
CA THR A 469 -8.48 7.13 11.40
C THR A 469 -7.51 6.79 10.26
N ILE A 470 -7.39 7.68 9.28
CA ILE A 470 -6.51 7.55 8.12
C ILE A 470 -5.59 8.77 8.09
N ALA A 471 -4.31 8.55 7.81
CA ALA A 471 -3.34 9.60 7.57
C ALA A 471 -2.80 9.43 6.14
N VAL A 472 -3.13 10.36 5.25
CA VAL A 472 -2.74 10.29 3.83
C VAL A 472 -1.56 11.22 3.58
N SER A 473 -0.50 10.71 2.95
CA SER A 473 0.65 11.52 2.56
C SER A 473 0.73 11.70 1.05
N LEU A 474 1.03 12.92 0.60
CA LEU A 474 1.30 13.18 -0.82
C LEU A 474 2.68 12.64 -1.24
N ASP A 475 3.63 12.66 -0.32
CA ASP A 475 4.92 12.02 -0.52
C ASP A 475 4.80 10.53 -0.21
N ASP A 476 5.41 9.75 -1.08
CA ASP A 476 5.51 8.32 -0.91
C ASP A 476 6.75 7.99 -0.07
N ILE A 477 6.51 7.31 1.05
CA ILE A 477 7.49 6.85 2.03
C ILE A 477 7.12 5.42 2.45
N SER A 478 6.66 4.60 1.50
CA SER A 478 6.08 3.25 1.73
C SER A 478 6.78 2.41 2.80
N PRO A 479 8.12 2.21 2.80
CA PRO A 479 8.78 1.34 3.77
C PRO A 479 8.65 1.78 5.23
N VAL A 480 8.39 3.07 5.47
CA VAL A 480 8.15 3.61 6.82
C VAL A 480 6.68 3.52 7.19
N LEU A 481 5.78 3.77 6.24
CA LEU A 481 4.34 3.77 6.47
C LEU A 481 3.82 2.35 6.76
N THR A 482 4.44 1.32 6.17
CA THR A 482 4.14 -0.09 6.46
C THR A 482 4.72 -0.57 7.80
N ALA A 483 5.80 0.04 8.28
CA ALA A 483 6.52 -0.33 9.51
C ALA A 483 5.91 0.29 10.78
N THR A 484 4.58 0.24 10.91
CA THR A 484 3.84 0.90 12.00
C THR A 484 4.30 0.46 13.40
N ALA A 485 4.77 -0.78 13.58
CA ALA A 485 5.31 -1.29 14.84
C ALA A 485 6.57 -0.52 15.27
N GLU A 486 7.42 -0.18 14.30
CA GLU A 486 8.65 0.57 14.54
C GLU A 486 8.35 2.04 14.81
N LEU A 487 7.30 2.61 14.21
CA LEU A 487 6.82 3.96 14.56
C LEU A 487 6.31 4.03 16.00
N VAL A 488 5.60 3.00 16.48
CA VAL A 488 5.19 2.89 17.88
C VAL A 488 6.41 2.74 18.79
N ARG A 489 7.37 1.87 18.44
CA ARG A 489 8.62 1.70 19.19
C ARG A 489 9.45 2.98 19.25
N ALA A 490 9.46 3.76 18.17
CA ALA A 490 10.13 5.06 18.04
C ALA A 490 9.43 6.20 18.81
N GLU A 491 8.27 5.92 19.43
CA GLU A 491 7.41 6.91 20.11
C GLU A 491 6.89 7.99 19.15
N LEU A 492 6.77 7.66 17.87
CA LEU A 492 6.12 8.51 16.86
C LEU A 492 4.61 8.24 16.78
N LEU A 493 4.16 7.06 17.21
CA LEU A 493 2.75 6.68 17.30
C LEU A 493 2.45 6.06 18.67
N SER A 494 1.19 6.16 19.09
CA SER A 494 0.66 5.42 20.25
C SER A 494 0.05 4.11 19.78
N ALA A 495 0.23 3.03 20.55
CA ALA A 495 -0.44 1.75 20.30
C ALA A 495 -1.97 1.84 20.41
N ASP A 496 -2.48 2.82 21.17
CA ASP A 496 -3.92 3.07 21.37
C ASP A 496 -4.53 3.95 20.26
N ASN A 497 -3.69 4.49 19.37
CA ASN A 497 -4.14 5.33 18.27
C ASN A 497 -3.24 5.14 17.05
N ILE A 498 -3.49 4.03 16.34
CA ILE A 498 -2.82 3.70 15.09
C ILE A 498 -3.74 4.12 13.92
N PRO A 499 -3.44 5.21 13.20
CA PRO A 499 -4.10 5.49 11.94
C PRO A 499 -3.60 4.53 10.87
N TRP A 500 -4.42 4.32 9.83
CA TRP A 500 -3.93 3.75 8.59
C TRP A 500 -3.13 4.83 7.86
N THR A 501 -1.82 4.67 7.80
CA THR A 501 -0.91 5.56 7.09
C THR A 501 -0.69 5.06 5.67
N VAL A 502 -1.00 5.87 4.66
CA VAL A 502 -0.98 5.46 3.24
C VAL A 502 -0.57 6.61 2.33
N SER A 503 0.10 6.33 1.21
CA SER A 503 0.38 7.34 0.19
C SER A 503 -0.89 7.67 -0.61
N LEU A 504 -0.95 8.85 -1.23
CA LEU A 504 -2.09 9.22 -2.09
C LEU A 504 -2.26 8.23 -3.25
N HIS A 505 -1.17 7.80 -3.88
CA HIS A 505 -1.24 6.89 -5.02
C HIS A 505 -1.73 5.49 -4.61
N ASP A 506 -1.27 4.96 -3.47
CA ASP A 506 -1.77 3.68 -2.96
C ASP A 506 -3.24 3.77 -2.58
N LEU A 507 -3.67 4.87 -1.95
CA LEU A 507 -5.08 5.09 -1.65
C LEU A 507 -5.91 5.09 -2.94
N GLU A 508 -5.45 5.78 -3.99
CA GLU A 508 -6.17 5.84 -5.26
C GLU A 508 -6.30 4.49 -5.95
N LEU A 509 -5.22 3.68 -5.92
CA LEU A 509 -5.21 2.32 -6.45
C LEU A 509 -6.07 1.39 -5.60
N ILE A 510 -5.90 1.37 -4.28
CA ILE A 510 -6.67 0.54 -3.36
C ILE A 510 -8.17 0.81 -3.52
N THR A 511 -8.58 2.08 -3.55
CA THR A 511 -9.98 2.45 -3.77
C THR A 511 -10.49 2.14 -5.18
N GLU A 512 -9.61 1.99 -6.17
CA GLU A 512 -9.98 1.46 -7.48
C GLU A 512 -10.13 -0.06 -7.48
N LEU A 513 -9.27 -0.76 -6.73
CA LEU A 513 -9.23 -2.22 -6.67
C LEU A 513 -10.41 -2.83 -5.92
N VAL A 514 -10.92 -2.15 -4.90
CA VAL A 514 -12.06 -2.63 -4.11
C VAL A 514 -13.31 -2.80 -4.98
N ASP A 515 -13.90 -3.99 -4.96
CA ASP A 515 -15.16 -4.26 -5.67
C ASP A 515 -16.36 -4.02 -4.77
N ARG A 516 -16.24 -4.31 -3.47
CA ARG A 516 -17.29 -4.04 -2.47
C ARG A 516 -16.77 -3.11 -1.38
N PRO A 517 -17.45 -1.99 -1.07
CA PRO A 517 -17.07 -1.08 0.02
C PRO A 517 -16.79 -1.75 1.38
N SER A 518 -17.49 -2.86 1.67
CA SER A 518 -17.26 -3.66 2.88
C SER A 518 -15.86 -4.28 2.97
N GLU A 519 -15.21 -4.54 1.84
CA GLU A 519 -13.83 -5.04 1.75
C GLU A 519 -12.86 -3.94 2.22
N PHE A 520 -13.10 -2.68 1.83
CA PHE A 520 -12.32 -1.52 2.28
C PHE A 520 -12.42 -1.33 3.80
N LEU A 521 -13.64 -1.33 4.35
CA LEU A 521 -13.80 -1.22 5.81
C LEU A 521 -13.14 -2.40 6.55
N LEU A 522 -13.22 -3.62 6.01
CA LEU A 522 -12.54 -4.77 6.59
C LEU A 522 -11.01 -4.59 6.56
N TYR A 523 -10.45 -4.07 5.48
CA TYR A 523 -9.03 -3.77 5.40
C TYR A 523 -8.60 -2.74 6.46
N LEU A 524 -9.35 -1.65 6.63
CA LEU A 524 -9.11 -0.65 7.69
C LEU A 524 -9.07 -1.29 9.09
N ARG A 525 -10.04 -2.18 9.40
CA ARG A 525 -10.07 -2.94 10.66
C ARG A 525 -8.81 -3.79 10.84
N ARG A 526 -8.32 -4.45 9.79
CA ARG A 526 -7.09 -5.27 9.86
C ARG A 526 -5.87 -4.38 10.07
N ARG A 527 -5.70 -3.37 9.23
CA ARG A 527 -4.46 -2.62 9.14
C ARG A 527 -4.19 -1.75 10.37
N ARG A 528 -5.25 -1.27 11.02
CA ARG A 528 -5.18 -0.52 12.28
C ARG A 528 -5.03 -1.41 13.52
N ASN A 529 -5.16 -2.73 13.39
CA ASN A 529 -5.01 -3.63 14.52
C ASN A 529 -3.53 -3.72 14.93
N PRO A 530 -3.17 -3.40 16.20
CA PRO A 530 -1.78 -3.44 16.65
C PRO A 530 -1.10 -4.79 16.46
N ASN A 531 -1.86 -5.89 16.57
CA ASN A 531 -1.31 -7.24 16.40
C ASN A 531 -0.99 -7.54 14.92
N VAL A 532 -1.78 -7.03 13.97
CA VAL A 532 -1.49 -7.17 12.53
C VAL A 532 -0.19 -6.46 12.18
N THR A 533 -0.03 -5.24 12.67
CA THR A 533 1.18 -4.42 12.52
C THR A 533 2.45 -5.10 13.07
N LEU A 534 2.33 -5.94 14.11
CA LEU A 534 3.47 -6.71 14.67
C LEU A 534 3.73 -8.02 13.92
N MET A 535 2.70 -8.56 13.26
CA MET A 535 2.74 -9.89 12.65
C MET A 535 3.09 -9.85 11.17
N PHE A 536 2.77 -8.76 10.47
CA PHE A 536 3.04 -8.60 9.05
C PHE A 536 3.89 -7.36 8.81
N SER A 537 4.91 -7.53 7.99
CA SER A 537 5.75 -6.44 7.48
C SER A 537 5.85 -6.60 5.98
N ALA A 538 5.87 -5.49 5.24
CA ALA A 538 6.02 -5.48 3.79
C ALA A 538 6.82 -4.23 3.37
N PRO A 539 7.52 -4.27 2.22
CA PRO A 539 8.14 -3.08 1.65
C PRO A 539 7.12 -1.99 1.28
N ASP A 540 5.94 -2.40 0.83
CA ASP A 540 4.89 -1.51 0.32
C ASP A 540 3.49 -1.84 0.88
N GLU A 541 2.59 -0.85 0.93
CA GLU A 541 1.21 -1.03 1.43
C GLU A 541 0.36 -1.84 0.43
N LEU A 542 0.62 -1.73 -0.87
CA LEU A 542 -0.04 -2.54 -1.91
C LEU A 542 0.22 -4.04 -1.68
N ASP A 543 1.41 -4.42 -1.21
CA ASP A 543 1.72 -5.82 -0.87
C ASP A 543 0.86 -6.34 0.28
N LEU A 544 0.65 -5.52 1.31
CA LEU A 544 -0.24 -5.85 2.42
C LEU A 544 -1.70 -5.93 1.97
N PHE A 545 -2.12 -5.02 1.09
CA PHE A 545 -3.48 -5.00 0.55
C PHE A 545 -3.77 -6.21 -0.36
N LEU A 546 -2.86 -6.56 -1.26
CA LEU A 546 -3.02 -7.73 -2.12
C LEU A 546 -2.91 -9.04 -1.32
N HIS A 547 -2.06 -9.08 -0.28
CA HIS A 547 -2.07 -10.18 0.67
C HIS A 547 -3.40 -10.26 1.46
N PHE A 548 -4.03 -9.13 1.77
CA PHE A 548 -5.38 -9.09 2.34
C PHE A 548 -6.42 -9.68 1.37
N PHE A 549 -6.37 -9.36 0.09
CA PHE A 549 -7.24 -9.96 -0.93
C PHE A 549 -7.10 -11.49 -1.01
N GLU A 550 -5.87 -12.00 -0.90
CA GLU A 550 -5.58 -13.43 -0.96
C GLU A 550 -5.95 -14.19 0.33
N ALA A 551 -5.57 -13.64 1.49
CA ALA A 551 -5.51 -14.38 2.76
C ALA A 551 -6.21 -13.67 3.94
N GLY A 552 -6.77 -12.47 3.74
CA GLY A 552 -7.58 -11.74 4.72
C GLY A 552 -6.81 -11.02 5.83
N LEU A 553 -5.47 -10.98 5.75
CA LEU A 553 -4.55 -10.28 6.67
C LEU A 553 -4.95 -10.46 8.16
N TRP A 554 -5.19 -11.71 8.55
CA TRP A 554 -5.77 -12.06 9.85
C TRP A 554 -4.72 -12.46 10.88
N VAL A 555 -4.87 -11.96 12.10
CA VAL A 555 -4.14 -12.40 13.29
C VAL A 555 -5.13 -12.91 14.33
N GLU A 556 -4.86 -14.11 14.86
CA GLU A 556 -5.67 -14.66 15.93
C GLU A 556 -5.46 -13.84 17.22
N PRO A 557 -6.54 -13.29 17.82
CA PRO A 557 -6.45 -12.58 19.09
C PRO A 557 -6.12 -13.53 20.24
N ASP A 558 -5.61 -12.98 21.36
CA ASP A 558 -5.38 -13.78 22.57
C ASP A 558 -6.73 -14.31 23.11
N PRO A 559 -6.97 -15.63 23.09
CA PRO A 559 -8.27 -16.17 23.48
C PRO A 559 -8.59 -15.92 24.97
N ALA A 560 -7.59 -15.68 25.83
CA ALA A 560 -7.82 -15.30 27.22
C ALA A 560 -8.33 -13.85 27.34
N GLN A 561 -7.83 -12.93 26.51
CA GLN A 561 -8.31 -11.56 26.45
C GLN A 561 -9.72 -11.50 25.84
N VAL A 562 -9.97 -12.26 24.77
CA VAL A 562 -11.31 -12.38 24.17
C VAL A 562 -12.33 -12.87 25.21
N ARG A 563 -11.97 -13.85 26.04
CA ARG A 563 -12.85 -14.31 27.12
C ARG A 563 -13.09 -13.24 28.19
N THR A 564 -12.08 -12.45 28.50
CA THR A 564 -12.21 -11.35 29.46
C THR A 564 -13.20 -10.29 28.94
N ALA A 565 -13.10 -9.96 27.64
CA ALA A 565 -14.00 -9.06 26.95
C ALA A 565 -15.44 -9.61 26.82
N PHE A 566 -15.58 -10.93 26.62
CA PHE A 566 -16.86 -11.60 26.42
C PHE A 566 -17.05 -12.76 27.42
N PRO A 567 -17.42 -12.49 28.69
CA PRO A 567 -17.45 -13.51 29.76
C PRO A 567 -18.45 -14.65 29.54
N PHE A 568 -19.37 -14.52 28.59
CA PHE A 568 -20.33 -15.56 28.22
C PHE A 568 -19.73 -16.69 27.37
N ILE A 569 -18.52 -16.51 26.82
CA ILE A 569 -17.84 -17.57 26.07
C ILE A 569 -17.14 -18.54 27.03
N PRO A 570 -16.95 -19.83 26.64
CA PRO A 570 -16.23 -20.79 27.47
C PRO A 570 -14.77 -20.44 27.71
N GLU A 571 -14.17 -21.16 28.66
CA GLU A 571 -12.71 -21.20 28.81
C GLU A 571 -12.00 -21.57 27.51
N PRO A 572 -10.89 -20.87 27.14
CA PRO A 572 -10.07 -21.22 26.00
C PRO A 572 -9.61 -22.68 26.07
N SER A 573 -9.81 -23.41 24.98
CA SER A 573 -9.30 -24.77 24.84
C SER A 573 -7.76 -24.78 24.72
N PRO A 574 -7.10 -25.89 25.10
CA PRO A 574 -5.66 -26.05 24.86
C PRO A 574 -5.25 -25.92 23.39
N ALA A 575 -6.17 -26.20 22.45
CA ALA A 575 -5.92 -26.07 21.02
C ALA A 575 -5.90 -24.60 20.57
N GLU A 576 -6.82 -23.77 21.07
CA GLU A 576 -6.85 -22.32 20.79
C GLU A 576 -5.61 -21.62 21.34
N LEU A 577 -5.25 -21.92 22.60
CA LEU A 577 -4.02 -21.39 23.20
C LEU A 577 -2.76 -21.81 22.42
N ARG A 578 -2.73 -23.04 21.91
CA ARG A 578 -1.61 -23.52 21.07
C ARG A 578 -1.58 -22.80 19.73
N ARG A 579 -2.73 -22.63 19.07
CA ARG A 579 -2.86 -21.91 17.80
C ARG A 579 -2.33 -20.49 17.95
N TYR A 580 -2.81 -19.75 18.95
CA TYR A 580 -2.36 -18.40 19.28
C TYR A 580 -0.84 -18.33 19.49
N ARG A 581 -0.26 -19.22 20.31
CA ARG A 581 1.18 -19.26 20.60
C ARG A 581 2.06 -19.70 19.42
N SER A 582 1.48 -20.38 18.42
CA SER A 582 2.22 -20.88 17.27
C SER A 582 2.34 -19.87 16.12
N GLN A 583 1.63 -18.75 16.21
CA GLN A 583 1.72 -17.66 15.24
C GLN A 583 3.16 -17.13 15.17
N LYS A 584 3.63 -16.85 13.95
CA LYS A 584 4.96 -16.29 13.70
C LYS A 584 4.84 -15.05 12.81
N PRO A 585 5.62 -13.98 13.08
CA PRO A 585 5.70 -12.86 12.17
C PRO A 585 6.10 -13.31 10.75
N ALA A 586 5.55 -12.65 9.75
CA ALA A 586 5.78 -12.89 8.34
C ALA A 586 6.25 -11.60 7.64
N ILE A 587 7.21 -11.75 6.74
CA ILE A 587 7.57 -10.72 5.76
C ILE A 587 6.77 -11.04 4.50
N VAL A 588 5.87 -10.15 4.13
CA VAL A 588 5.14 -10.20 2.88
C VAL A 588 6.06 -9.62 1.81
N THR A 589 6.52 -10.49 0.92
CA THR A 589 7.26 -10.10 -0.29
C THR A 589 6.29 -9.57 -1.35
N SER A 590 6.83 -8.96 -2.41
CA SER A 590 6.04 -8.39 -3.51
C SER A 590 4.87 -9.28 -3.96
N ARG A 591 3.70 -8.65 -4.14
CA ARG A 591 2.45 -9.23 -4.64
C ARG A 591 1.89 -8.52 -5.86
N THR A 592 2.64 -7.58 -6.44
CA THR A 592 2.12 -6.65 -7.45
C THR A 592 2.09 -7.19 -8.87
N ASP A 593 2.72 -8.34 -9.18
CA ASP A 593 2.80 -8.87 -10.56
C ASP A 593 1.48 -8.82 -11.36
N ALA A 594 0.37 -9.24 -10.74
CA ALA A 594 -0.95 -9.21 -11.39
C ALA A 594 -1.54 -7.79 -11.46
N LEU A 595 -1.25 -6.95 -10.48
CA LEU A 595 -1.61 -5.54 -10.46
C LEU A 595 -0.88 -4.77 -11.57
N ASP A 596 0.43 -4.98 -11.70
CA ASP A 596 1.28 -4.35 -12.71
C ASP A 596 0.77 -4.66 -14.12
N GLN A 597 0.49 -5.94 -14.40
CA GLN A 597 -0.09 -6.36 -15.69
C GLN A 597 -1.43 -5.67 -15.98
N TRP A 598 -2.32 -5.60 -14.99
CA TRP A 598 -3.62 -4.93 -15.14
C TRP A 598 -3.48 -3.42 -15.32
N PHE A 599 -2.68 -2.77 -14.49
CA PHE A 599 -2.52 -1.32 -14.50
C PHE A 599 -2.01 -0.85 -15.86
N HIS A 600 -0.98 -1.49 -16.40
CA HIS A 600 -0.40 -1.06 -17.67
C HIS A 600 -1.29 -1.41 -18.88
N THR A 601 -1.86 -2.62 -18.96
CA THR A 601 -2.76 -2.97 -20.08
C THR A 601 -4.00 -2.09 -20.14
N LYS A 602 -4.46 -1.55 -19.00
CA LYS A 602 -5.55 -0.56 -18.94
C LYS A 602 -5.16 0.79 -19.60
N HIS A 603 -3.90 1.18 -19.52
CA HIS A 603 -3.40 2.46 -20.04
C HIS A 603 -2.88 2.37 -21.49
N GLU A 604 -2.63 1.16 -22.01
CA GLU A 604 -2.35 0.94 -23.43
C GLU A 604 -3.62 1.11 -24.27
N ALA A 605 -3.78 2.28 -24.90
CA ALA A 605 -4.92 2.64 -25.74
C ALA A 605 -4.95 1.93 -27.11
N GLY A 606 -4.99 0.59 -27.13
CA GLY A 606 -5.07 -0.22 -28.35
C GLY A 606 -6.29 -1.17 -28.37
N PRO A 607 -7.02 -1.29 -29.49
CA PRO A 607 -8.18 -2.19 -29.60
C PRO A 607 -7.83 -3.69 -29.54
N GLU A 608 -6.55 -4.06 -29.56
CA GLU A 608 -6.06 -5.45 -29.53
C GLU A 608 -5.46 -5.89 -28.18
N ALA A 609 -5.32 -5.00 -27.20
CA ALA A 609 -4.78 -5.37 -25.90
C ALA A 609 -5.81 -6.21 -25.13
N ALA A 610 -5.51 -7.50 -24.91
CA ALA A 610 -6.28 -8.30 -23.98
C ALA A 610 -6.04 -7.74 -22.56
N SER A 611 -6.98 -6.95 -22.04
CA SER A 611 -6.92 -6.39 -20.69
C SER A 611 -6.63 -7.51 -19.70
N ALA A 612 -5.53 -7.41 -18.96
CA ALA A 612 -5.27 -8.31 -17.84
C ALA A 612 -6.40 -8.16 -16.81
N LEU A 613 -6.59 -9.20 -15.99
CA LEU A 613 -7.68 -9.21 -15.01
C LEU A 613 -7.32 -8.31 -13.83
N LYS A 614 -8.24 -7.40 -13.49
CA LYS A 614 -8.18 -6.60 -12.27
C LYS A 614 -8.03 -7.52 -11.04
N PRO A 615 -7.03 -7.31 -10.17
CA PRO A 615 -6.94 -8.01 -8.89
C PRO A 615 -8.20 -7.76 -8.05
N HIS A 616 -8.71 -8.82 -7.41
CA HIS A 616 -9.92 -8.77 -6.59
C HIS A 616 -9.79 -9.71 -5.38
N MET A 617 -10.57 -9.47 -4.34
CA MET A 617 -10.60 -10.31 -3.14
C MET A 617 -11.05 -11.74 -3.49
N ALA A 618 -10.45 -12.74 -2.83
CA ALA A 618 -10.82 -14.13 -3.00
C ALA A 618 -12.33 -14.36 -2.80
N ALA A 619 -12.91 -15.22 -3.64
CA ALA A 619 -14.35 -15.49 -3.64
C ALA A 619 -14.87 -15.85 -2.23
N THR A 620 -15.92 -15.16 -1.81
CA THR A 620 -16.53 -15.30 -0.48
C THR A 620 -17.93 -15.91 -0.56
N PRO A 621 -18.24 -16.95 0.24
CA PRO A 621 -19.58 -17.52 0.31
C PRO A 621 -20.68 -16.54 0.74
N THR A 622 -20.33 -15.43 1.39
CA THR A 622 -21.28 -14.40 1.83
C THR A 622 -21.47 -13.27 0.82
N ALA A 623 -20.82 -13.31 -0.34
CA ALA A 623 -20.86 -12.23 -1.35
C ALA A 623 -22.29 -11.75 -1.64
N SER A 624 -23.20 -12.68 -1.97
CA SER A 624 -24.58 -12.34 -2.31
C SER A 624 -25.33 -11.62 -1.18
N LEU A 625 -25.03 -11.96 0.08
CA LEU A 625 -25.66 -11.31 1.23
C LEU A 625 -25.09 -9.91 1.45
N VAL A 626 -23.79 -9.71 1.17
CA VAL A 626 -23.13 -8.39 1.23
C VAL A 626 -23.68 -7.49 0.12
N ASP A 627 -23.81 -8.02 -1.10
CA ASP A 627 -24.36 -7.29 -2.24
C ASP A 627 -25.81 -6.87 -1.96
N GLU A 628 -26.62 -7.78 -1.41
CA GLU A 628 -28.01 -7.50 -1.03
C GLU A 628 -28.16 -6.44 0.07
N LEU A 629 -27.22 -6.37 1.03
CA LEU A 629 -27.20 -5.31 2.06
C LEU A 629 -27.03 -3.92 1.43
N GLN A 630 -26.08 -3.82 0.48
CA GLN A 630 -25.77 -2.57 -0.21
C GLN A 630 -26.89 -2.16 -1.18
N GLU A 631 -27.39 -3.11 -2.00
CA GLU A 631 -28.48 -2.85 -2.95
C GLU A 631 -29.75 -2.34 -2.27
N ARG A 632 -30.07 -2.88 -1.09
CA ARG A 632 -31.22 -2.46 -0.28
C ARG A 632 -30.95 -1.22 0.58
N ASN A 633 -29.72 -0.69 0.57
CA ASN A 633 -29.26 0.42 1.42
C ASN A 633 -29.66 0.23 2.90
N VAL A 634 -29.39 -0.97 3.43
CA VAL A 634 -29.71 -1.33 4.82
C VAL A 634 -28.88 -0.48 5.77
N THR A 635 -29.47 0.07 6.84
CA THR A 635 -28.68 0.77 7.88
C THR A 635 -27.58 -0.15 8.43
N GLY A 636 -26.33 0.33 8.38
CA GLY A 636 -25.16 -0.42 8.80
C GLY A 636 -24.69 -1.43 7.75
N TRP A 637 -25.14 -1.35 6.48
CA TRP A 637 -24.77 -2.29 5.43
C TRP A 637 -23.25 -2.46 5.32
N LEU A 638 -22.50 -1.37 5.45
CA LEU A 638 -21.04 -1.37 5.39
C LEU A 638 -20.43 -2.18 6.55
N SER A 639 -20.85 -1.90 7.78
CA SER A 639 -20.28 -2.52 8.99
C SER A 639 -20.76 -3.97 9.18
N ILE A 640 -21.99 -4.29 8.77
CA ILE A 640 -22.53 -5.67 8.69
C ILE A 640 -21.76 -6.46 7.64
N GLY A 641 -21.60 -5.90 6.43
CA GLY A 641 -20.92 -6.56 5.31
C GLY A 641 -19.46 -6.86 5.65
N ALA A 642 -18.71 -5.89 6.18
CA ALA A 642 -17.35 -6.11 6.65
C ALA A 642 -17.27 -7.21 7.73
N THR A 643 -18.27 -7.32 8.60
CA THR A 643 -18.34 -8.36 9.63
C THR A 643 -18.63 -9.75 9.04
N LEU A 644 -19.50 -9.85 8.02
CA LEU A 644 -19.71 -11.10 7.28
C LEU A 644 -18.42 -11.58 6.61
N LEU A 645 -17.72 -10.66 5.92
CA LEU A 645 -16.46 -10.94 5.22
C LEU A 645 -15.31 -11.27 6.19
N SER A 646 -15.35 -10.79 7.43
CA SER A 646 -14.28 -11.05 8.39
C SER A 646 -14.17 -12.50 8.88
N GLY A 647 -15.24 -13.30 8.72
CA GLY A 647 -15.29 -14.68 9.19
C GLY A 647 -14.40 -15.63 8.38
N ALA A 648 -13.94 -16.73 8.98
CA ALA A 648 -13.26 -17.79 8.22
C ALA A 648 -14.20 -18.37 7.14
N HIS A 649 -13.64 -18.88 6.04
CA HIS A 649 -14.41 -19.43 4.89
C HIS A 649 -15.50 -20.44 5.30
N THR A 650 -15.22 -21.33 6.28
CA THR A 650 -16.21 -22.29 6.79
C THR A 650 -17.34 -21.63 7.59
N THR A 651 -17.08 -20.52 8.27
CA THR A 651 -18.09 -19.72 8.97
C THR A 651 -18.94 -18.93 7.98
N GLN A 652 -18.32 -18.31 6.97
CA GLN A 652 -19.05 -17.62 5.90
C GLN A 652 -20.03 -18.55 5.18
N HIS A 653 -19.63 -19.79 4.87
CA HIS A 653 -20.54 -20.80 4.32
C HIS A 653 -21.75 -21.10 5.21
N LYS A 654 -21.58 -21.08 6.54
CA LYS A 654 -22.71 -21.26 7.47
C LYS A 654 -23.64 -20.06 7.42
N PHE A 655 -23.08 -18.84 7.46
CA PHE A 655 -23.86 -17.60 7.37
C PHE A 655 -24.73 -17.56 6.12
N ALA A 656 -24.16 -17.91 4.96
CA ALA A 656 -24.88 -17.97 3.69
C ALA A 656 -26.02 -19.01 3.67
N ARG A 657 -25.97 -20.04 4.53
CA ARG A 657 -26.94 -21.15 4.55
C ARG A 657 -28.01 -21.03 5.64
N TYR A 658 -27.80 -20.22 6.67
CA TYR A 658 -28.70 -20.20 7.83
C TYR A 658 -30.14 -19.84 7.50
N GLY A 659 -30.38 -18.92 6.55
CA GLY A 659 -31.73 -18.63 6.05
C GLY A 659 -32.42 -19.88 5.49
N ALA A 660 -31.77 -20.55 4.54
CA ALA A 660 -32.29 -21.78 3.94
C ALA A 660 -32.46 -22.92 4.96
N GLU A 661 -31.53 -23.06 5.93
CA GLU A 661 -31.65 -24.08 6.97
C GLU A 661 -32.87 -23.87 7.88
N LEU A 662 -33.19 -22.61 8.20
CA LEU A 662 -34.38 -22.27 8.97
C LEU A 662 -35.67 -22.51 8.18
N LEU A 663 -35.71 -22.07 6.91
CA LEU A 663 -36.87 -22.25 6.02
C LEU A 663 -37.18 -23.73 5.78
N ASN A 664 -36.16 -24.58 5.66
CA ASN A 664 -36.33 -26.03 5.49
C ASN A 664 -36.74 -26.77 6.79
N ASN A 665 -36.72 -26.08 7.93
CA ASN A 665 -37.04 -26.66 9.24
C ASN A 665 -37.97 -25.73 10.03
N PRO A 666 -39.20 -25.45 9.56
CA PRO A 666 -40.14 -24.60 10.29
C PRO A 666 -40.53 -25.22 11.64
N SER A 667 -41.01 -24.40 12.57
CA SER A 667 -41.43 -24.89 13.89
C SER A 667 -42.69 -25.76 13.76
N PRO A 668 -42.75 -26.93 14.41
CA PRO A 668 -43.96 -27.75 14.42
C PRO A 668 -45.15 -27.08 15.12
N ASN A 669 -44.89 -26.02 15.90
CA ASN A 669 -45.93 -25.26 16.63
C ASN A 669 -46.37 -23.98 15.89
N GLY A 670 -45.91 -23.76 14.65
CA GLY A 670 -46.24 -22.56 13.86
C GLY A 670 -45.60 -21.27 14.40
N GLN A 671 -44.53 -21.38 15.20
CA GLN A 671 -43.78 -20.24 15.74
C GLN A 671 -42.51 -19.96 14.93
N GLY A 672 -42.11 -18.69 14.82
CA GLY A 672 -40.86 -18.33 14.15
C GLY A 672 -39.66 -18.95 14.85
N ARG A 673 -38.64 -19.34 14.06
CA ARG A 673 -37.37 -19.86 14.59
C ARG A 673 -36.28 -18.82 14.41
N SER A 674 -35.20 -18.95 15.18
CA SER A 674 -33.99 -18.16 14.98
C SER A 674 -32.72 -18.96 15.23
N ILE A 675 -31.65 -18.53 14.57
CA ILE A 675 -30.25 -18.88 14.85
C ILE A 675 -29.57 -17.59 15.29
N THR A 676 -28.88 -17.64 16.43
CA THR A 676 -28.24 -16.47 17.03
C THR A 676 -26.77 -16.74 17.24
N ILE A 677 -25.93 -15.90 16.63
CA ILE A 677 -24.48 -16.03 16.64
C ILE A 677 -23.88 -14.73 17.18
N PRO A 678 -23.31 -14.73 18.39
CA PRO A 678 -22.43 -13.64 18.81
C PRO A 678 -21.12 -13.72 18.04
N ILE A 679 -20.66 -12.59 17.50
CA ILE A 679 -19.36 -12.44 16.85
C ILE A 679 -18.42 -11.78 17.84
N THR A 680 -17.37 -12.50 18.21
CA THR A 680 -16.37 -12.12 19.23
C THR A 680 -14.96 -12.33 18.69
N ALA A 681 -14.71 -11.82 17.47
CA ALA A 681 -13.46 -12.03 16.74
C ALA A 681 -12.31 -11.11 17.24
N SER A 682 -12.53 -10.34 18.30
CA SER A 682 -11.59 -9.36 18.83
C SER A 682 -11.53 -9.42 20.34
N ALA A 683 -10.48 -8.85 20.91
CA ALA A 683 -10.42 -8.60 22.36
C ALA A 683 -11.08 -7.28 22.76
N ASP A 684 -11.50 -6.46 21.78
CA ASP A 684 -12.24 -5.22 22.03
C ASP A 684 -13.77 -5.49 22.10
N PRO A 685 -14.42 -5.24 23.25
CA PRO A 685 -15.88 -5.34 23.37
C PRO A 685 -16.67 -4.48 22.38
N ALA A 686 -16.12 -3.33 21.94
CA ALA A 686 -16.76 -2.41 20.99
C ALA A 686 -16.91 -3.02 19.57
N GLU A 687 -16.08 -4.02 19.24
CA GLU A 687 -16.14 -4.76 17.99
C GLU A 687 -17.14 -5.94 18.03
N GLY A 688 -17.80 -6.17 19.16
CA GLY A 688 -18.76 -7.26 19.33
C GLY A 688 -20.05 -7.08 18.49
N TRP A 689 -20.56 -8.17 17.92
CA TRP A 689 -21.84 -8.17 17.21
C TRP A 689 -22.77 -9.31 17.61
N LEU A 690 -24.07 -9.10 17.48
CA LEU A 690 -25.09 -10.15 17.55
C LEU A 690 -25.76 -10.35 16.19
N PHE A 691 -25.44 -11.44 15.50
CA PHE A 691 -26.08 -11.81 14.23
C PHE A 691 -27.22 -12.77 14.47
N VAL A 692 -28.40 -12.49 13.90
CA VAL A 692 -29.59 -13.34 14.03
C VAL A 692 -30.18 -13.61 12.66
N TRP A 693 -30.37 -14.89 12.33
CA TRP A 693 -31.24 -15.30 11.23
C TRP A 693 -32.56 -15.74 11.85
N ALA A 694 -33.69 -15.26 11.32
CA ALA A 694 -34.99 -15.54 11.89
C ALA A 694 -36.04 -15.81 10.80
N THR A 695 -37.13 -16.50 11.16
CA THR A 695 -38.27 -16.73 10.27
C THR A 695 -39.56 -16.06 10.74
N ARG A 696 -40.35 -15.61 9.77
CA ARG A 696 -41.75 -15.24 9.90
C ARG A 696 -42.63 -16.42 9.44
N PRO A 697 -43.43 -17.04 10.33
CA PRO A 697 -44.43 -18.03 9.94
C PRO A 697 -45.60 -17.41 9.17
N ALA A 698 -46.29 -18.23 8.38
CA ALA A 698 -47.43 -17.82 7.55
C ALA A 698 -48.56 -17.12 8.34
N GLY A 699 -48.78 -17.53 9.60
CA GLY A 699 -49.86 -17.00 10.45
C GLY A 699 -49.50 -15.73 11.24
N GLU A 700 -48.28 -15.21 11.10
CA GLU A 700 -47.83 -14.02 11.82
C GLU A 700 -47.87 -12.79 10.90
N GLU A 701 -48.44 -11.68 11.38
CA GLU A 701 -48.44 -10.41 10.65
C GLU A 701 -47.00 -9.86 10.52
N PRO A 702 -46.61 -9.30 9.35
CA PRO A 702 -45.23 -8.84 9.13
C PRO A 702 -44.70 -7.86 10.18
N ALA A 703 -45.50 -6.86 10.56
CA ALA A 703 -45.11 -5.88 11.56
C ALA A 703 -44.92 -6.51 12.95
N ALA A 704 -45.73 -7.51 13.30
CA ALA A 704 -45.60 -8.24 14.55
C ALA A 704 -44.31 -9.09 14.57
N ALA A 705 -43.98 -9.74 13.44
CA ALA A 705 -42.74 -10.49 13.29
C ALA A 705 -41.51 -9.60 13.44
N GLN A 706 -41.52 -8.42 12.77
CA GLN A 706 -40.45 -7.42 12.87
C GLN A 706 -40.26 -6.94 14.32
N GLN A 707 -41.34 -6.57 15.01
CA GLN A 707 -41.26 -6.14 16.42
C GLN A 707 -40.70 -7.25 17.31
N ARG A 708 -41.19 -8.49 17.14
CA ARG A 708 -40.73 -9.65 17.92
C ARG A 708 -39.23 -9.90 17.77
N VAL A 709 -38.70 -9.84 16.56
CA VAL A 709 -37.27 -10.09 16.34
C VAL A 709 -36.39 -8.92 16.81
N MET A 710 -36.88 -7.69 16.71
CA MET A 710 -36.18 -6.51 17.26
C MET A 710 -36.14 -6.52 18.79
N ASP A 711 -37.26 -6.81 19.45
CA ASP A 711 -37.32 -6.97 20.91
C ASP A 711 -36.37 -8.08 21.37
N TYR A 712 -36.33 -9.19 20.62
CA TYR A 712 -35.40 -10.29 20.88
C TYR A 712 -33.94 -9.86 20.74
N VAL A 713 -33.55 -9.24 19.61
CA VAL A 713 -32.16 -8.82 19.39
C VAL A 713 -31.74 -7.80 20.42
N ARG A 714 -32.56 -6.79 20.71
CA ARG A 714 -32.24 -5.77 21.71
C ARG A 714 -32.07 -6.36 23.11
N ALA A 715 -32.98 -7.24 23.53
CA ALA A 715 -32.89 -7.93 24.81
C ALA A 715 -31.65 -8.86 24.88
N LYS A 716 -31.38 -9.61 23.81
CA LYS A 716 -30.25 -10.56 23.77
C LYS A 716 -28.91 -9.83 23.71
N LYS A 717 -28.83 -8.74 22.97
CA LYS A 717 -27.69 -7.85 22.88
C LYS A 717 -27.35 -7.26 24.24
N HIS A 718 -28.35 -6.73 24.95
CA HIS A 718 -28.20 -6.24 26.32
C HIS A 718 -27.79 -7.36 27.28
N GLN A 719 -28.34 -8.58 27.16
CA GLN A 719 -27.93 -9.73 27.98
C GLN A 719 -26.44 -10.09 27.79
N LEU A 720 -25.90 -9.91 26.59
CA LEU A 720 -24.53 -10.25 26.23
C LEU A 720 -23.56 -9.07 26.27
N ASN A 721 -24.06 -7.86 26.58
CA ASN A 721 -23.30 -6.63 26.55
C ASN A 721 -22.60 -6.37 25.20
N LEU A 722 -23.33 -6.55 24.10
CA LEU A 722 -22.83 -6.31 22.74
C LEU A 722 -23.31 -4.94 22.23
N PRO A 723 -22.50 -4.18 21.47
CA PRO A 723 -22.90 -2.86 21.00
C PRO A 723 -23.85 -2.89 19.80
N ARG A 724 -23.71 -3.89 18.93
CA ARG A 724 -24.41 -3.98 17.64
C ARG A 724 -25.13 -5.29 17.43
N GLY A 725 -26.24 -5.25 16.71
CA GLY A 725 -27.00 -6.43 16.33
C GLY A 725 -27.66 -6.29 14.97
N VAL A 726 -27.84 -7.41 14.27
CA VAL A 726 -28.54 -7.49 12.98
C VAL A 726 -29.45 -8.70 12.93
N VAL A 727 -30.64 -8.54 12.35
CA VAL A 727 -31.56 -9.63 12.01
C VAL A 727 -31.68 -9.77 10.49
N PHE A 728 -31.47 -10.97 9.97
CA PHE A 728 -31.89 -11.40 8.63
C PHE A 728 -33.22 -12.15 8.76
N LEU A 729 -34.33 -11.51 8.39
CA LEU A 729 -35.69 -12.04 8.55
C LEU A 729 -36.20 -12.65 7.25
N TYR A 730 -36.35 -13.97 7.24
CA TYR A 730 -36.87 -14.73 6.09
C TYR A 730 -38.36 -15.01 6.26
N ASP A 731 -39.11 -14.99 5.15
CA ASP A 731 -40.54 -15.26 5.17
C ASP A 731 -40.82 -16.72 4.77
N GLU A 732 -41.43 -17.51 5.67
CA GLU A 732 -41.69 -18.94 5.41
C GLU A 732 -42.60 -19.21 4.19
N PRO A 733 -43.65 -18.39 3.91
CA PRO A 733 -44.51 -18.58 2.75
C PRO A 733 -43.81 -18.39 1.40
N THR A 734 -42.91 -17.40 1.28
CA THR A 734 -42.25 -17.07 0.02
C THR A 734 -40.88 -17.72 -0.12
N GLY A 735 -40.20 -17.96 1.01
CA GLY A 735 -38.82 -18.42 1.06
C GLY A 735 -37.79 -17.29 0.92
N ASP A 736 -38.24 -16.04 0.79
CA ASP A 736 -37.37 -14.90 0.49
C ASP A 736 -36.81 -14.25 1.76
N LEU A 737 -35.64 -13.60 1.62
CA LEU A 737 -35.16 -12.64 2.61
C LEU A 737 -36.03 -11.40 2.55
N ARG A 738 -36.89 -11.25 3.56
CA ARG A 738 -37.88 -10.18 3.62
C ARG A 738 -37.25 -8.87 4.06
N ASP A 739 -36.67 -8.87 5.26
CA ASP A 739 -36.13 -7.67 5.90
C ASP A 739 -34.75 -7.94 6.50
N ILE A 740 -33.93 -6.89 6.55
CA ILE A 740 -32.67 -6.87 7.29
C ILE A 740 -32.72 -5.70 8.27
N LEU A 741 -32.61 -5.99 9.56
CA LEU A 741 -32.91 -5.03 10.62
C LEU A 741 -31.68 -4.82 11.51
N TYR A 742 -31.20 -3.59 11.58
CA TYR A 742 -30.06 -3.19 12.41
C TYR A 742 -30.51 -2.63 13.78
N ASP A 743 -29.75 -2.95 14.84
CA ASP A 743 -29.92 -2.38 16.18
C ASP A 743 -28.58 -1.93 16.79
N GLY A 744 -28.36 -0.62 16.86
CA GLY A 744 -27.20 0.03 17.49
C GLY A 744 -27.46 0.58 18.90
N HIS A 745 -28.61 0.32 19.53
CA HIS A 745 -28.97 0.89 20.85
C HIS A 745 -28.17 0.31 22.01
N ILE A 746 -27.43 1.12 22.77
CA ILE A 746 -26.58 0.67 23.90
C ILE A 746 -27.08 1.17 25.28
N GLY A 747 -28.29 1.71 25.34
CA GLY A 747 -28.89 2.23 26.57
C GLY A 747 -29.77 1.23 27.33
N PRO A 748 -30.46 1.69 28.40
CA PRO A 748 -31.40 0.86 29.14
C PRO A 748 -32.51 0.31 28.24
N LEU A 749 -32.98 -0.89 28.56
CA LEU A 749 -34.12 -1.50 27.88
C LEU A 749 -35.42 -0.83 28.32
N ASP A 750 -36.37 -0.71 27.39
CA ASP A 750 -37.75 -0.40 27.72
C ASP A 750 -38.43 -1.56 28.48
N ALA A 751 -39.70 -1.37 28.84
CA ALA A 751 -40.46 -2.38 29.57
C ALA A 751 -40.62 -3.70 28.77
N SER A 752 -40.75 -3.62 27.44
CA SER A 752 -40.87 -4.80 26.57
C SER A 752 -39.56 -5.60 26.53
N GLY A 753 -38.44 -4.92 26.30
CA GLY A 753 -37.11 -5.51 26.31
C GLY A 753 -36.78 -6.14 27.67
N THR A 754 -37.12 -5.47 28.77
CA THR A 754 -36.92 -5.98 30.13
C THR A 754 -37.74 -7.26 30.38
N ALA A 755 -38.98 -7.33 29.90
CA ALA A 755 -39.80 -8.53 29.98
C ALA A 755 -39.19 -9.66 29.14
N THR A 756 -38.73 -9.35 27.92
CA THR A 756 -38.08 -10.31 27.02
C THR A 756 -36.82 -10.91 27.62
N VAL A 757 -35.95 -10.12 28.27
CA VAL A 757 -34.74 -10.64 28.95
C VAL A 757 -35.05 -11.77 29.94
N ARG A 758 -36.17 -11.67 30.68
CA ARG A 758 -36.58 -12.72 31.65
C ARG A 758 -36.98 -14.04 31.00
N THR A 759 -37.30 -14.03 29.71
CA THR A 759 -37.67 -15.21 28.93
C THR A 759 -36.48 -15.83 28.19
N LEU A 760 -35.36 -15.10 28.09
CA LEU A 760 -34.16 -15.58 27.41
C LEU A 760 -33.49 -16.69 28.21
N ARG A 761 -32.91 -17.65 27.49
CA ARG A 761 -32.00 -18.62 28.11
C ARG A 761 -30.79 -17.89 28.72
N PRO A 762 -30.20 -18.43 29.79
CA PRO A 762 -28.94 -17.91 30.33
C PRO A 762 -27.88 -17.77 29.25
N ALA A 763 -26.99 -16.78 29.39
CA ALA A 763 -25.90 -16.58 28.44
C ALA A 763 -25.02 -17.83 28.27
N SER A 764 -24.85 -18.62 29.34
CA SER A 764 -24.12 -19.89 29.34
C SER A 764 -24.72 -20.98 28.43
N ASP A 765 -25.99 -20.86 28.04
CA ASP A 765 -26.72 -21.88 27.28
C ASP A 765 -26.66 -21.68 25.76
N LEU A 766 -25.96 -20.64 25.27
CA LEU A 766 -25.84 -20.29 23.85
C LEU A 766 -25.26 -21.40 22.96
N GLN A 767 -24.59 -22.40 23.54
CA GLN A 767 -23.87 -23.43 22.79
C GLN A 767 -24.66 -24.70 22.44
N ARG A 768 -25.93 -24.82 22.85
CA ARG A 768 -26.74 -25.97 22.47
C ARG A 768 -27.24 -25.80 21.03
N THR A 769 -26.46 -26.28 20.07
CA THR A 769 -26.95 -26.57 18.72
C THR A 769 -28.25 -27.38 18.80
N LEU A 770 -29.13 -27.20 17.81
CA LEU A 770 -30.37 -27.96 17.69
C LEU A 770 -30.08 -29.44 17.91
N HIS A 771 -30.60 -29.98 19.01
CA HIS A 771 -30.44 -31.38 19.35
C HIS A 771 -30.91 -32.23 18.15
N PRO A 772 -30.18 -33.27 17.73
CA PRO A 772 -30.56 -34.08 16.55
C PRO A 772 -32.01 -34.59 16.60
N ASN A 773 -32.55 -34.81 17.80
CA ASN A 773 -33.94 -35.23 18.00
C ASN A 773 -34.99 -34.12 17.82
N ALA A 774 -34.61 -32.86 17.65
CA ALA A 774 -35.52 -31.79 17.20
C ALA A 774 -35.87 -31.92 15.70
N LYS A 775 -35.21 -32.85 14.98
CA LYS A 775 -35.45 -33.16 13.56
C LYS A 775 -36.57 -34.18 13.32
N HIS A 776 -37.23 -34.67 14.36
CA HIS A 776 -38.34 -35.61 14.22
C HIS A 776 -39.54 -35.19 15.07
N PRO A 777 -40.74 -35.04 14.47
CA PRO A 777 -41.95 -34.92 15.28
C PRO A 777 -42.10 -36.20 16.11
N ALA A 778 -42.43 -36.04 17.39
CA ALA A 778 -42.63 -37.16 18.30
C ALA A 778 -43.66 -38.13 17.70
N ARG A 779 -43.19 -39.29 17.26
CA ARG A 779 -44.03 -40.33 16.71
C ARG A 779 -44.86 -40.89 17.87
N ASN A 780 -46.14 -40.52 17.89
CA ASN A 780 -47.14 -40.96 18.85
C ASN A 780 -47.14 -42.50 18.92
N THR A 781 -46.50 -43.09 19.94
CA THR A 781 -46.46 -44.54 20.14
C THR A 781 -47.73 -45.02 20.83
N GLY A 782 -48.81 -45.07 20.04
CA GLY A 782 -49.97 -45.89 20.36
C GLY A 782 -49.64 -47.38 20.25
N LYS A 783 -49.79 -48.08 21.37
CA LYS A 783 -50.04 -49.53 21.53
C LYS A 783 -48.98 -50.53 21.01
N THR A 784 -48.18 -50.99 21.97
CA THR A 784 -47.76 -52.38 22.20
C THR A 784 -48.21 -53.44 21.18
N LYS A 785 -47.24 -54.03 20.47
CA LYS A 785 -47.26 -55.45 20.06
C LYS A 785 -45.86 -56.06 20.22
N SER A 786 -45.81 -57.19 20.92
CA SER A 786 -44.59 -57.94 21.25
C SER A 786 -43.92 -58.49 19.99
N LYS A 787 -42.58 -58.35 19.91
CA LYS A 787 -41.76 -59.01 18.89
C LYS A 787 -41.18 -60.30 19.45
N GLN A 788 -41.61 -61.43 18.88
CA GLN A 788 -40.95 -62.73 19.01
C GLN A 788 -39.52 -62.66 18.46
N LYS A 789 -38.58 -63.21 19.25
CA LYS A 789 -37.21 -63.51 18.85
C LYS A 789 -37.18 -64.69 17.89
N ARG A 790 -36.37 -64.61 16.81
CA ARG A 790 -35.65 -65.74 16.19
C ARG A 790 -34.49 -65.22 15.31
N PRO A 791 -33.44 -66.01 15.04
CA PRO A 791 -32.06 -65.59 15.31
C PRO A 791 -31.21 -65.38 14.06
N LYS A 792 -30.07 -64.70 14.30
CA LYS A 792 -28.97 -64.43 13.37
C LYS A 792 -28.51 -65.69 12.62
N ARG A 793 -28.29 -65.55 11.30
CA ARG A 793 -27.39 -66.40 10.53
C ARG A 793 -26.27 -65.52 9.94
N LYS A 794 -25.04 -65.95 10.22
CA LYS A 794 -23.78 -65.38 9.75
C LYS A 794 -23.64 -65.54 8.23
N ARG A 795 -23.10 -64.51 7.57
CA ARG A 795 -21.81 -64.57 6.88
C ARG A 795 -21.18 -63.20 6.91
#